data_AF-A0A955I0X2-F1
#
_entry.id   AF-A0A955I0X2-F1
#
_cell.length_a   1.000
_cell.length_b   1.000
_cell.length_c   1.000
_cell.angle_alpha   90.00
_cell.angle_beta   90.00
_cell.angle_gamma   90.00
#
_symmetry.space_group_name_H-M   'P 1'
#
loop_
_entity.id
_entity.type
_entity.pdbx_description
1 polymer ?
#
loop_
_entity_poly.entity_id
_entity_poly.type
_entity_poly.pdbx_seq_one_letter_code
_entity_poly.pdbx_strand_id
1 'polypeptide(L)'
;MKDTLKLLKVIDPTNLDQIEELLWIHSEDLNMSAEMIDQLLNEVRLTLMKDMSSNDLLGSMILVATQNIQQDPMFDDLAVRLLLTKGYLSALSEYDGEDFDQSYRESFVQYLKWGVEEKLLDRRMLSNFDVYRLAVALKPQRDKDFTFVGLQTAMNRYMMKLRESTQVKETPQFMWIRVAMGLSFEEKDPTKIAIDLYEKLSRKEYTAGGSTMIGAGTTMPTLANCFLLDTEDTIEHIFENVANVAKISKGTGGIGIAITKLRAEGSPIKTNNTFSSGPIPFAKVMDSTLAAIARAGKKKGAMALYMENWHINFNDFLDLKQNAGDDYRRTRTANTAVYLSDEFMKRVQNGEDWYMFDPAEVSDLTELYGSEFSEQYIEYVRKAEAGEMRMWKKVPAREQFKQIITQLQSTSHPWITFKDTINLRALNNNTGTIHGSNLCTEVCLPQNKDNIAVCNLAYVNLTKHVIPENADYGGDVEKNLEQAVDWERLEDSVRLGIRHLDNIIDVGIAPVPEARHSDLNNRAIGLGLMGLSETYEHLGYAYDSPEAYDIVDRIVEFISYVAIDESCDLAEERGTYPNFEGSMWSKGYVPFDTMEKVEQDRGVKLSQDRTYTMDWDRLRERVKKGVRNATVMMIAPNGNSSLTAGTSPGIDPRFALVFSRTTMNGKFLDINRNLIGKLKELKIWEDIRDELISRQGDISQIDLIPDNIKKVYKTSFQIDPLAYVETASRCQKWIDQAMSRNMYFEDRDVEKMMDVYLEAWLRGVKTTYYLHMKPRHTAEQSTIRVNKAKAINKKGFKSVSDAKTASDDNVESDIPTNLSGATSEQQHEQKAPVVRRRVGFGALSQQKDEGSEAEEPTSRQNDAVSQIQPATSRRNDDVSQIQPATSRRNDAVSQIQPATSRQNDAVSKRKSIASQRRGRVEKKINHENAPTKQLNSQHQEDQASSPEKQASSSAPQEKEKETKMQMKSKGKRSKGSERDVAKEKPRSRGFAVITASADSGELADSTMYPPTMKVDQVDMNRIPTIKGNACPVDPAERALCDSCE
;
A
#
# COMPACT_ATOMS: atom_id res chain seq x y z
N MET A 1 7.77 36.33 -10.85
CA MET A 1 8.65 35.86 -9.75
C MET A 1 9.68 36.90 -9.34
N LYS A 2 10.58 37.36 -10.23
CA LYS A 2 11.50 38.47 -9.95
C LYS A 2 10.77 39.67 -9.33
N ASP A 3 9.68 40.08 -9.97
CA ASP A 3 8.93 41.29 -9.60
C ASP A 3 7.98 41.03 -8.44
N THR A 4 7.41 39.82 -8.35
CA THR A 4 6.78 39.26 -7.14
C THR A 4 7.64 39.47 -5.89
N LEU A 5 8.95 39.16 -5.98
CA LEU A 5 9.88 39.21 -4.86
C LEU A 5 10.41 40.62 -4.59
N LYS A 6 10.37 41.54 -5.57
CA LYS A 6 10.55 42.99 -5.32
C LYS A 6 9.35 43.56 -4.58
N LEU A 7 8.14 43.28 -5.05
CA LEU A 7 6.89 43.77 -4.50
C LEU A 7 6.70 43.28 -3.05
N LEU A 8 6.87 41.98 -2.79
CA LEU A 8 6.76 41.41 -1.44
C LEU A 8 7.81 41.91 -0.43
N LYS A 9 8.93 42.52 -0.88
CA LYS A 9 9.91 43.19 -0.01
C LYS A 9 9.46 44.59 0.44
N VAL A 10 8.47 45.19 -0.22
CA VAL A 10 7.98 46.57 0.03
C VAL A 10 6.45 46.70 0.17
N ILE A 11 5.72 45.59 0.13
CA ILE A 11 4.26 45.57 0.18
C ILE A 11 3.73 46.04 1.54
N ASP A 12 2.80 46.99 1.52
CA ASP A 12 1.97 47.32 2.66
C ASP A 12 0.71 46.42 2.60
N PRO A 13 0.46 45.55 3.60
CA PRO A 13 -0.72 44.68 3.62
C PRO A 13 -2.06 45.42 3.66
N THR A 14 -2.08 46.75 3.81
CA THR A 14 -3.27 47.60 3.73
C THR A 14 -3.43 48.32 2.39
N ASN A 15 -2.42 48.25 1.51
CA ASN A 15 -2.44 48.83 0.17
C ASN A 15 -3.02 47.83 -0.84
N LEU A 16 -4.26 48.08 -1.26
CA LEU A 16 -4.98 47.19 -2.19
C LEU A 16 -4.35 47.17 -3.59
N ASP A 17 -3.84 48.30 -4.07
CA ASP A 17 -3.22 48.44 -5.40
C ASP A 17 -2.02 47.48 -5.55
N GLN A 18 -1.21 47.33 -4.49
CA GLN A 18 -0.09 46.38 -4.43
C GLN A 18 -0.53 44.92 -4.31
N ILE A 19 -1.70 44.65 -3.71
CA ILE A 19 -2.29 43.31 -3.64
C ILE A 19 -2.87 42.93 -5.00
N GLU A 20 -3.47 43.88 -5.72
CA GLU A 20 -3.95 43.70 -7.09
C GLU A 20 -2.79 43.45 -8.07
N GLU A 21 -1.72 44.25 -8.01
CA GLU A 21 -0.48 44.01 -8.79
C GLU A 21 0.06 42.60 -8.55
N LEU A 22 0.07 42.14 -7.30
CA LEU A 22 0.50 40.79 -6.93
C LEU A 22 -0.44 39.69 -7.47
N LEU A 23 -1.76 39.95 -7.53
CA LEU A 23 -2.74 39.05 -8.17
C LEU A 23 -2.55 39.00 -9.69
N TRP A 24 -2.30 40.12 -10.36
CA TRP A 24 -2.01 40.18 -11.80
C TRP A 24 -0.72 39.43 -12.14
N ILE A 25 0.37 39.66 -11.40
CA ILE A 25 1.66 38.94 -11.56
C ILE A 25 1.48 37.42 -11.37
N HIS A 26 0.51 36.98 -10.57
CA HIS A 26 0.22 35.55 -10.38
C HIS A 26 -0.84 34.97 -11.31
N SER A 27 -1.66 35.80 -11.96
CA SER A 27 -2.68 35.38 -12.95
C SER A 27 -2.23 35.48 -14.42
N GLU A 28 -1.02 35.99 -14.68
CA GLU A 28 -0.31 35.92 -15.96
C GLU A 28 -0.48 34.54 -16.64
N ASP A 29 -0.86 34.50 -17.93
CA ASP A 29 -1.21 33.28 -18.69
C ASP A 29 -2.46 32.47 -18.22
N LEU A 30 -3.11 32.79 -17.09
CA LEU A 30 -4.27 32.02 -16.60
C LEU A 30 -5.61 32.40 -17.28
N ASN A 31 -5.62 33.41 -18.15
CA ASN A 31 -6.83 33.96 -18.81
C ASN A 31 -7.95 34.37 -17.82
N MET A 32 -7.58 34.78 -16.61
CA MET A 32 -8.53 35.32 -15.62
C MET A 32 -9.05 36.69 -16.09
N SER A 33 -10.36 36.94 -15.89
CA SER A 33 -10.95 38.23 -16.23
C SER A 33 -10.71 39.27 -15.13
N ALA A 34 -10.84 40.56 -15.47
CA ALA A 34 -10.70 41.64 -14.49
C ALA A 34 -11.71 41.49 -13.33
N GLU A 35 -12.93 41.05 -13.62
CA GLU A 35 -13.97 40.80 -12.61
C GLU A 35 -13.57 39.68 -11.63
N MET A 36 -12.81 38.67 -12.07
CA MET A 36 -12.27 37.63 -11.17
C MET A 36 -11.17 38.18 -10.25
N ILE A 37 -10.32 39.08 -10.75
CA ILE A 37 -9.27 39.74 -9.94
C ILE A 37 -9.90 40.72 -8.95
N ASP A 38 -10.88 41.50 -9.37
CA ASP A 38 -11.70 42.37 -8.49
C ASP A 38 -12.40 41.57 -7.39
N GLN A 39 -12.98 40.41 -7.72
CA GLN A 39 -13.61 39.53 -6.73
C GLN A 39 -12.58 39.05 -5.69
N LEU A 40 -11.43 38.53 -6.15
CA LEU A 40 -10.36 38.08 -5.26
C LEU A 40 -9.82 39.21 -4.38
N LEU A 41 -9.60 40.41 -4.93
CA LEU A 41 -9.11 41.56 -4.18
C LEU A 41 -10.10 41.95 -3.07
N ASN A 42 -11.40 41.98 -3.38
CA ASN A 42 -12.44 42.29 -2.40
C ASN A 42 -12.59 41.19 -1.33
N GLU A 43 -12.41 39.92 -1.66
CA GLU A 43 -12.43 38.82 -0.69
C GLU A 43 -11.15 38.79 0.18
N VAL A 44 -9.97 38.96 -0.41
CA VAL A 44 -8.70 39.12 0.34
C VAL A 44 -8.79 40.29 1.30
N ARG A 45 -9.37 41.42 0.88
CA ARG A 45 -9.59 42.61 1.74
C ARG A 45 -10.34 42.30 3.03
N LEU A 46 -11.27 41.34 3.04
CA LEU A 46 -12.01 40.92 4.24
C LEU A 46 -11.17 40.11 5.23
N THR A 47 -10.02 39.57 4.79
CA THR A 47 -9.09 38.78 5.62
C THR A 47 -7.93 39.61 6.18
N LEU A 48 -7.74 40.85 5.70
CA LEU A 48 -6.62 41.70 6.09
C LEU A 48 -6.70 42.10 7.56
N MET A 49 -5.57 42.01 8.24
CA MET A 49 -5.42 42.46 9.63
C MET A 49 -4.32 43.52 9.68
N LYS A 50 -4.47 44.46 10.61
CA LYS A 50 -3.40 45.40 10.92
C LYS A 50 -2.17 44.63 11.41
N ASP A 51 -0.99 45.06 10.99
CA ASP A 51 0.31 44.50 11.40
C ASP A 51 0.55 43.04 10.94
N MET A 52 -0.16 42.59 9.88
CA MET A 52 0.04 41.30 9.18
C MET A 52 1.40 41.24 8.45
N SER A 53 2.04 40.08 8.33
CA SER A 53 3.28 39.93 7.53
C SER A 53 3.00 39.57 6.05
N SER A 54 3.93 39.85 5.13
CA SER A 54 3.82 39.44 3.72
C SER A 54 3.63 37.92 3.54
N ASN A 55 4.16 37.12 4.47
CA ASN A 55 3.96 35.67 4.51
C ASN A 55 2.54 35.27 4.93
N ASP A 56 1.90 36.04 5.80
CA ASP A 56 0.53 35.81 6.25
C ASP A 56 -0.47 36.32 5.20
N LEU A 57 -0.18 37.46 4.55
CA LEU A 57 -0.88 37.95 3.37
C LEU A 57 -0.93 36.90 2.25
N LEU A 58 0.22 36.30 1.88
CA LEU A 58 0.25 35.16 0.96
C LEU A 58 -0.60 33.98 1.46
N GLY A 59 -0.63 33.73 2.77
CA GLY A 59 -1.50 32.70 3.36
C GLY A 59 -2.99 32.99 3.17
N SER A 60 -3.40 34.24 3.35
CA SER A 60 -4.77 34.72 3.10
C SER A 60 -5.14 34.66 1.62
N MET A 61 -4.25 35.09 0.72
CA MET A 61 -4.48 35.01 -0.73
C MET A 61 -4.65 33.56 -1.20
N ILE A 62 -3.83 32.63 -0.69
CA ILE A 62 -3.98 31.18 -0.94
C ILE A 62 -5.33 30.68 -0.43
N LEU A 63 -5.77 31.11 0.75
CA LEU A 63 -7.06 30.71 1.32
C LEU A 63 -8.24 31.19 0.46
N VAL A 64 -8.21 32.44 -0.01
CA VAL A 64 -9.27 33.01 -0.87
C VAL A 64 -9.27 32.35 -2.26
N ALA A 65 -8.10 32.13 -2.86
CA ALA A 65 -8.00 31.40 -4.13
C ALA A 65 -8.54 29.96 -3.99
N THR A 66 -8.17 29.23 -2.93
CA THR A 66 -8.68 27.86 -2.72
C THR A 66 -10.18 27.78 -2.42
N GLN A 67 -10.80 28.84 -1.90
CA GLN A 67 -12.27 28.94 -1.76
C GLN A 67 -12.99 29.17 -3.10
N ASN A 68 -12.30 29.73 -4.10
CA ASN A 68 -12.85 30.02 -5.42
C ASN A 68 -12.62 28.91 -6.47
N ILE A 69 -11.90 27.83 -6.14
CA ILE A 69 -11.75 26.63 -6.99
C ILE A 69 -13.10 26.07 -7.46
N GLN A 70 -14.17 26.24 -6.66
CA GLN A 70 -15.53 25.85 -7.03
C GLN A 70 -16.12 26.66 -8.21
N GLN A 71 -15.66 27.90 -8.41
CA GLN A 71 -16.10 28.76 -9.52
C GLN A 71 -15.40 28.37 -10.82
N ASP A 72 -14.08 28.16 -10.75
CA ASP A 72 -13.24 27.77 -11.88
C ASP A 72 -11.93 27.05 -11.43
N PRO A 73 -11.52 25.94 -12.07
CA PRO A 73 -10.23 25.32 -11.81
C PRO A 73 -8.99 26.23 -11.91
N MET A 74 -9.01 27.33 -12.67
CA MET A 74 -7.86 28.26 -12.75
C MET A 74 -7.51 28.92 -11.39
N PHE A 75 -8.43 28.96 -10.43
CA PHE A 75 -8.12 29.40 -9.06
C PHE A 75 -7.22 28.40 -8.29
N ASP A 76 -7.19 27.11 -8.68
CA ASP A 76 -6.25 26.12 -8.13
C ASP A 76 -4.82 26.41 -8.64
N ASP A 77 -4.69 26.78 -9.92
CA ASP A 77 -3.43 27.14 -10.55
C ASP A 77 -2.87 28.48 -10.00
N LEU A 78 -3.76 29.43 -9.67
CA LEU A 78 -3.40 30.64 -8.93
C LEU A 78 -2.91 30.32 -7.52
N ALA A 79 -3.63 29.47 -6.78
CA ALA A 79 -3.25 29.03 -5.43
C ALA A 79 -1.90 28.30 -5.42
N VAL A 80 -1.61 27.50 -6.45
CA VAL A 80 -0.31 26.84 -6.68
C VAL A 80 0.79 27.88 -6.83
N ARG A 81 0.62 28.87 -7.71
CA ARG A 81 1.62 29.93 -7.94
C ARG A 81 1.91 30.76 -6.69
N LEU A 82 0.89 31.09 -5.89
CA LEU A 82 1.06 31.76 -4.60
C LEU A 82 1.80 30.86 -3.57
N LEU A 83 1.47 29.57 -3.51
CA LEU A 83 2.14 28.60 -2.62
C LEU A 83 3.60 28.35 -3.02
N LEU A 84 3.91 28.32 -4.32
CA LEU A 84 5.29 28.26 -4.83
C LEU A 84 6.09 29.48 -4.39
N THR A 85 5.55 30.70 -4.50
CA THR A 85 6.21 31.92 -4.02
C THR A 85 6.56 31.82 -2.53
N LYS A 86 5.62 31.35 -1.71
CA LYS A 86 5.83 31.10 -0.27
C LYS A 86 6.88 30.01 -0.01
N GLY A 87 6.97 28.99 -0.86
CA GLY A 87 8.02 27.98 -0.83
C GLY A 87 9.40 28.50 -1.26
N TYR A 88 9.47 29.31 -2.31
CA TYR A 88 10.71 29.88 -2.84
C TYR A 88 11.32 30.90 -1.89
N LEU A 89 10.52 31.79 -1.27
CA LEU A 89 10.96 32.68 -0.18
C LEU A 89 11.64 31.92 0.97
N SER A 90 11.24 30.67 1.20
CA SER A 90 11.77 29.81 2.25
C SER A 90 13.01 29.02 1.81
N ALA A 91 13.05 28.53 0.58
CA ALA A 91 14.15 27.73 0.06
C ALA A 91 15.33 28.60 -0.42
N LEU A 92 15.04 29.64 -1.20
CA LEU A 92 15.98 30.50 -1.93
C LEU A 92 16.34 31.77 -1.12
N SER A 93 16.65 31.57 0.16
CA SER A 93 16.78 32.62 1.18
C SER A 93 17.85 33.69 0.94
N GLU A 94 18.67 33.56 -0.09
CA GLU A 94 19.77 34.47 -0.46
C GLU A 94 19.48 35.27 -1.75
N TYR A 95 18.27 35.16 -2.33
CA TYR A 95 17.90 35.83 -3.58
C TYR A 95 17.83 37.37 -3.47
N ASP A 96 18.70 38.05 -4.21
CA ASP A 96 18.79 39.52 -4.25
C ASP A 96 17.61 40.16 -4.98
N GLY A 97 17.25 39.68 -6.17
CA GLY A 97 16.26 40.26 -7.07
C GLY A 97 16.69 40.38 -8.54
N GLU A 98 17.92 39.99 -8.90
CA GLU A 98 18.52 40.25 -10.22
C GLU A 98 18.24 39.13 -11.24
N ASP A 99 18.87 37.96 -11.13
CA ASP A 99 18.67 36.81 -12.04
C ASP A 99 18.12 35.59 -11.28
N PHE A 100 16.83 35.31 -11.50
CA PHE A 100 16.16 34.17 -10.87
C PHE A 100 16.74 32.82 -11.32
N ASP A 101 17.11 32.69 -12.59
CA ASP A 101 17.57 31.42 -13.15
C ASP A 101 19.01 31.12 -12.70
N GLN A 102 19.89 32.12 -12.63
CA GLN A 102 21.21 31.98 -12.00
C GLN A 102 21.07 31.66 -10.51
N SER A 103 20.35 32.47 -9.73
CA SER A 103 20.25 32.27 -8.28
C SER A 103 19.53 30.98 -7.88
N TYR A 104 18.58 30.46 -8.67
CA TYR A 104 17.96 29.15 -8.42
C TYR A 104 18.99 28.01 -8.59
N ARG A 105 19.85 28.12 -9.60
CA ARG A 105 20.93 27.15 -9.88
C ARG A 105 22.01 27.20 -8.81
N GLU A 106 22.41 28.39 -8.38
CA GLU A 106 23.36 28.57 -7.26
C GLU A 106 22.77 28.06 -5.93
N SER A 107 21.48 28.38 -5.66
CA SER A 107 20.76 27.89 -4.48
C SER A 107 20.68 26.37 -4.42
N PHE A 108 20.65 25.67 -5.57
CA PHE A 108 20.73 24.20 -5.61
C PHE A 108 22.09 23.69 -5.08
N VAL A 109 23.19 24.32 -5.50
CA VAL A 109 24.54 23.97 -5.04
C VAL A 109 24.67 24.20 -3.52
N GLN A 110 24.12 25.32 -3.00
CA GLN A 110 24.11 25.59 -1.56
C GLN A 110 23.17 24.64 -0.80
N TYR A 111 22.02 24.26 -1.37
CA TYR A 111 21.10 23.28 -0.79
C TYR A 111 21.76 21.91 -0.59
N LEU A 112 22.54 21.42 -1.57
CA LEU A 112 23.27 20.16 -1.43
C LEU A 112 24.36 20.23 -0.35
N LYS A 113 25.14 21.32 -0.29
CA LYS A 113 26.13 21.54 0.78
C LYS A 113 25.48 21.54 2.16
N TRP A 114 24.48 22.40 2.35
CA TRP A 114 23.70 22.49 3.58
C TRP A 114 23.15 21.12 4.00
N GLY A 115 22.56 20.37 3.06
CA GLY A 115 21.96 19.06 3.34
C GLY A 115 22.99 18.01 3.78
N VAL A 116 24.21 18.04 3.24
CA VAL A 116 25.31 17.14 3.64
C VAL A 116 25.95 17.57 4.96
N GLU A 117 26.15 18.88 5.17
CA GLU A 117 26.66 19.45 6.43
C GLU A 117 25.71 19.14 7.61
N GLU A 118 24.41 19.29 7.39
CA GLU A 118 23.34 18.90 8.31
C GLU A 118 23.17 17.37 8.44
N LYS A 119 23.88 16.55 7.65
CA LYS A 119 23.76 15.07 7.64
C LYS A 119 22.33 14.59 7.34
N LEU A 120 21.59 15.38 6.56
CA LEU A 120 20.27 15.01 6.01
C LEU A 120 20.44 14.29 4.66
N LEU A 121 21.43 14.72 3.86
CA LEU A 121 21.80 14.15 2.57
C LEU A 121 23.10 13.32 2.66
N ASP A 122 23.21 12.28 1.83
CA ASP A 122 24.45 11.50 1.70
C ASP A 122 25.57 12.36 1.07
N ARG A 123 26.80 12.26 1.59
CA ARG A 123 27.99 12.91 1.01
C ARG A 123 28.19 12.59 -0.48
N ARG A 124 27.72 11.43 -0.96
CA ARG A 124 27.74 11.03 -2.38
C ARG A 124 27.03 12.03 -3.28
N MET A 125 26.04 12.77 -2.76
CA MET A 125 25.33 13.84 -3.48
C MET A 125 26.25 14.99 -3.92
N LEU A 126 27.44 15.13 -3.32
CA LEU A 126 28.46 16.10 -3.71
C LEU A 126 29.70 15.44 -4.36
N SER A 127 30.04 14.21 -3.99
CA SER A 127 31.27 13.55 -4.49
C SER A 127 31.12 12.75 -5.78
N ASN A 128 29.90 12.34 -6.15
CA ASN A 128 29.67 11.42 -7.28
C ASN A 128 29.09 12.11 -8.53
N PHE A 129 28.87 13.43 -8.50
CA PHE A 129 28.14 14.16 -9.55
C PHE A 129 28.85 15.44 -9.99
N ASP A 130 28.72 15.78 -11.27
CA ASP A 130 28.92 17.16 -11.72
C ASP A 130 27.67 17.98 -11.34
N VAL A 131 27.75 18.58 -10.15
CA VAL A 131 26.69 19.41 -9.57
C VAL A 131 26.34 20.62 -10.44
N TYR A 132 27.27 21.13 -11.26
CA TYR A 132 27.00 22.24 -12.17
C TYR A 132 26.17 21.77 -13.39
N ARG A 133 26.53 20.64 -13.99
CA ARG A 133 25.74 19.99 -15.06
C ARG A 133 24.33 19.63 -14.57
N LEU A 134 24.19 19.16 -13.32
CA LEU A 134 22.88 18.96 -12.68
C LEU A 134 22.11 20.28 -12.50
N ALA A 135 22.77 21.35 -12.02
CA ALA A 135 22.13 22.65 -11.83
C ALA A 135 21.61 23.23 -13.17
N VAL A 136 22.36 23.08 -14.27
CA VAL A 136 21.95 23.52 -15.62
C VAL A 136 20.75 22.71 -16.15
N ALA A 137 20.61 21.45 -15.77
CA ALA A 137 19.46 20.62 -16.18
C ALA A 137 18.12 21.14 -15.61
N LEU A 138 18.12 21.76 -14.43
CA LEU A 138 16.89 22.16 -13.72
C LEU A 138 15.99 23.11 -14.53
N LYS A 139 14.68 22.83 -14.50
CA LYS A 139 13.59 23.57 -15.16
C LYS A 139 12.55 24.05 -14.11
N PRO A 140 12.77 25.19 -13.42
CA PRO A 140 11.83 25.74 -12.44
C PRO A 140 10.41 25.96 -12.97
N GLN A 141 10.27 26.12 -14.29
CA GLN A 141 9.00 26.34 -14.98
C GLN A 141 7.99 25.20 -14.72
N ARG A 142 8.47 23.94 -14.57
CA ARG A 142 7.65 22.75 -14.26
C ARG A 142 7.04 22.76 -12.86
N ASP A 143 7.48 23.66 -11.97
CA ASP A 143 6.84 23.82 -10.67
C ASP A 143 5.39 24.34 -10.81
N LYS A 144 5.05 25.02 -11.92
CA LYS A 144 3.65 25.39 -12.24
C LYS A 144 2.74 24.17 -12.48
N ASP A 145 3.27 22.99 -12.84
CA ASP A 145 2.49 21.83 -13.31
C ASP A 145 1.79 21.03 -12.18
N PHE A 146 1.73 21.55 -10.95
CA PHE A 146 1.07 20.91 -9.81
C PHE A 146 -0.37 21.40 -9.65
N THR A 147 -1.26 20.54 -9.14
CA THR A 147 -2.49 20.99 -8.46
C THR A 147 -2.15 21.46 -7.05
N PHE A 148 -3.00 22.30 -6.42
CA PHE A 148 -2.72 22.81 -5.08
C PHE A 148 -2.54 21.69 -4.06
N VAL A 149 -3.43 20.69 -4.10
CA VAL A 149 -3.39 19.51 -3.23
C VAL A 149 -2.12 18.69 -3.46
N GLY A 150 -1.64 18.60 -4.71
CA GLY A 150 -0.42 17.89 -5.07
C GLY A 150 0.85 18.56 -4.52
N LEU A 151 0.98 19.87 -4.75
CA LEU A 151 2.09 20.67 -4.21
C LEU A 151 2.07 20.67 -2.67
N GLN A 152 0.91 20.90 -2.06
CA GLN A 152 0.76 20.92 -0.60
C GLN A 152 1.05 19.55 0.03
N THR A 153 0.77 18.45 -0.68
CA THR A 153 1.16 17.09 -0.27
C THR A 153 2.67 16.88 -0.35
N ALA A 154 3.31 17.32 -1.44
CA ALA A 154 4.74 17.19 -1.63
C ALA A 154 5.54 18.01 -0.59
N MET A 155 5.18 19.27 -0.37
CA MET A 155 5.79 20.14 0.65
C MET A 155 5.68 19.59 2.08
N ASN A 156 4.63 18.82 2.39
CA ASN A 156 4.42 18.28 3.73
C ASN A 156 5.00 16.88 3.96
N ARG A 157 5.03 16.01 2.94
CA ARG A 157 5.54 14.63 3.07
C ARG A 157 6.97 14.44 2.55
N TYR A 158 7.23 14.91 1.33
CA TYR A 158 8.36 14.47 0.49
C TYR A 158 9.52 15.46 0.48
N MET A 159 9.24 16.76 0.55
CA MET A 159 10.28 17.79 0.55
C MET A 159 11.04 17.85 1.89
N MET A 160 12.32 18.22 1.82
CA MET A 160 13.18 18.47 2.97
C MET A 160 12.82 19.76 3.70
N LYS A 161 12.92 19.70 5.03
CA LYS A 161 12.56 20.77 5.96
C LYS A 161 13.77 21.14 6.82
N LEU A 162 13.80 22.37 7.30
CA LEU A 162 14.78 22.79 8.31
C LEU A 162 14.59 21.95 9.59
N ARG A 163 15.68 21.71 10.32
CA ARG A 163 15.62 20.98 11.60
C ARG A 163 14.66 21.66 12.57
N GLU A 164 13.90 20.85 13.30
CA GLU A 164 12.96 21.27 14.34
C GLU A 164 11.87 22.26 13.87
N SER A 165 11.68 22.41 12.55
CA SER A 165 10.76 23.35 11.93
C SER A 165 9.80 22.68 10.95
N THR A 166 8.64 23.33 10.72
CA THR A 166 7.70 22.96 9.64
C THR A 166 8.12 23.52 8.28
N GLN A 167 9.07 24.46 8.27
CA GLN A 167 9.55 25.22 7.13
C GLN A 167 10.33 24.36 6.12
N VAL A 168 9.99 24.49 4.83
CA VAL A 168 10.57 23.73 3.72
C VAL A 168 11.83 24.43 3.19
N LYS A 169 12.92 23.67 2.96
CA LYS A 169 14.20 24.17 2.42
C LYS A 169 14.49 23.68 1.00
N GLU A 170 13.56 22.94 0.41
CA GLU A 170 13.68 22.27 -0.89
C GLU A 170 12.55 22.72 -1.84
N THR A 171 12.88 23.07 -3.10
CA THR A 171 11.87 23.33 -4.14
C THR A 171 11.36 22.01 -4.75
N PRO A 172 10.24 21.98 -5.50
CA PRO A 172 9.80 20.75 -6.13
C PRO A 172 10.83 20.21 -7.16
N GLN A 173 11.54 21.06 -7.92
CA GLN A 173 12.65 20.58 -8.75
C GLN A 173 13.83 20.04 -7.94
N PHE A 174 14.19 20.66 -6.81
CA PHE A 174 15.25 20.14 -5.92
C PHE A 174 14.86 18.76 -5.37
N MET A 175 13.58 18.54 -5.05
CA MET A 175 13.04 17.24 -4.65
C MET A 175 13.17 16.19 -5.77
N TRP A 176 12.81 16.52 -7.01
CA TRP A 176 12.92 15.59 -8.14
C TRP A 176 14.38 15.22 -8.44
N ILE A 177 15.29 16.20 -8.50
CA ILE A 177 16.71 15.93 -8.77
C ILE A 177 17.38 15.19 -7.59
N ARG A 178 17.01 15.48 -6.33
CA ARG A 178 17.50 14.72 -5.17
C ARG A 178 17.15 13.24 -5.29
N VAL A 179 15.91 12.93 -5.65
CA VAL A 179 15.46 11.55 -5.84
C VAL A 179 16.23 10.88 -6.99
N ALA A 180 16.39 11.56 -8.12
CA ALA A 180 17.13 11.05 -9.27
C ALA A 180 18.62 10.79 -8.96
N MET A 181 19.34 11.75 -8.37
CA MET A 181 20.72 11.59 -7.90
C MET A 181 20.84 10.43 -6.91
N GLY A 182 19.95 10.40 -5.92
CA GLY A 182 19.93 9.37 -4.88
C GLY A 182 19.71 7.94 -5.38
N LEU A 183 19.32 7.77 -6.64
CA LEU A 183 19.10 6.49 -7.32
C LEU A 183 20.10 6.23 -8.46
N SER A 184 21.07 7.13 -8.64
CA SER A 184 22.10 7.05 -9.68
C SER A 184 23.51 6.80 -9.11
N PHE A 185 23.65 6.64 -7.78
CA PHE A 185 24.95 6.55 -7.10
C PHE A 185 25.88 5.45 -7.65
N GLU A 186 25.32 4.33 -8.10
CA GLU A 186 26.05 3.13 -8.54
C GLU A 186 26.08 2.97 -10.09
N GLU A 187 25.65 3.99 -10.83
CA GLU A 187 25.67 4.01 -12.31
C GLU A 187 27.05 4.38 -12.86
N LYS A 188 27.30 4.04 -14.14
CA LYS A 188 28.56 4.32 -14.85
C LYS A 188 28.79 5.81 -15.15
N ASP A 189 27.72 6.55 -15.46
CA ASP A 189 27.67 8.03 -15.41
C ASP A 189 26.48 8.41 -14.50
N PRO A 190 26.71 8.60 -13.19
CA PRO A 190 25.67 9.02 -12.25
C PRO A 190 25.01 10.34 -12.66
N THR A 191 25.73 11.24 -13.31
CA THR A 191 25.23 12.57 -13.67
C THR A 191 24.28 12.50 -14.85
N LYS A 192 24.59 11.71 -15.89
CA LYS A 192 23.66 11.47 -17.01
C LYS A 192 22.38 10.81 -16.51
N ILE A 193 22.49 9.68 -15.80
CA ILE A 193 21.29 8.93 -15.36
C ILE A 193 20.43 9.75 -14.39
N ALA A 194 21.03 10.59 -13.53
CA ALA A 194 20.29 11.52 -12.69
C ALA A 194 19.54 12.61 -13.49
N ILE A 195 20.05 13.04 -14.65
CA ILE A 195 19.36 13.99 -15.53
C ILE A 195 18.23 13.30 -16.29
N ASP A 196 18.49 12.13 -16.86
CA ASP A 196 17.50 11.33 -17.60
C ASP A 196 16.29 11.00 -16.69
N LEU A 197 16.56 10.55 -15.45
CA LEU A 197 15.55 10.30 -14.42
C LEU A 197 14.82 11.57 -13.99
N TYR A 198 15.54 12.69 -13.85
CA TYR A 198 14.95 13.98 -13.46
C TYR A 198 13.98 14.51 -14.51
N GLU A 199 14.26 14.37 -15.82
CA GLU A 199 13.33 14.77 -16.88
C GLU A 199 12.00 14.03 -16.75
N LYS A 200 12.01 12.69 -16.66
CA LYS A 200 10.78 11.88 -16.51
C LYS A 200 10.04 12.14 -15.20
N LEU A 201 10.76 12.29 -14.08
CA LEU A 201 10.17 12.58 -12.76
C LEU A 201 9.54 13.98 -12.69
N SER A 202 10.24 15.01 -13.17
CA SER A 202 9.76 16.40 -13.07
C SER A 202 8.64 16.73 -14.05
N ARG A 203 8.58 16.05 -15.20
CA ARG A 203 7.43 16.06 -16.13
C ARG A 203 6.25 15.20 -15.64
N LYS A 204 6.46 14.40 -14.58
CA LYS A 204 5.47 13.52 -13.96
C LYS A 204 4.94 12.42 -14.89
N GLU A 205 5.73 12.07 -15.91
CA GLU A 205 5.53 10.87 -16.75
C GLU A 205 5.66 9.59 -15.91
N TYR A 206 6.56 9.67 -14.93
CA TYR A 206 6.87 8.60 -14.00
C TYR A 206 6.98 9.18 -12.57
N THR A 207 6.64 8.39 -11.55
CA THR A 207 6.87 8.76 -10.14
C THR A 207 7.36 7.58 -9.31
N ALA A 208 8.25 7.86 -8.35
CA ALA A 208 8.78 6.85 -7.44
C ALA A 208 7.80 6.50 -6.30
N GLY A 209 8.03 5.34 -5.69
CA GLY A 209 7.33 4.89 -4.49
C GLY A 209 7.44 5.88 -3.32
N GLY A 210 6.38 5.95 -2.50
CA GLY A 210 6.28 6.93 -1.42
C GLY A 210 7.34 6.83 -0.32
N SER A 211 8.00 5.69 -0.14
CA SER A 211 9.19 5.59 0.74
C SER A 211 10.44 6.12 0.02
N THR A 212 10.64 5.77 -1.24
CA THR A 212 11.75 6.27 -2.08
C THR A 212 11.75 7.79 -2.21
N MET A 213 10.58 8.43 -2.44
CA MET A 213 10.46 9.90 -2.46
C MET A 213 10.92 10.58 -1.15
N ILE A 214 10.80 9.90 0.00
CA ILE A 214 11.24 10.40 1.31
C ILE A 214 12.74 10.12 1.54
N GLY A 215 13.22 8.94 1.17
CA GLY A 215 14.55 8.43 1.55
C GLY A 215 15.67 8.61 0.51
N ALA A 216 15.35 8.79 -0.77
CA ALA A 216 16.37 8.90 -1.81
C ALA A 216 17.23 10.17 -1.62
N GLY A 217 18.55 9.99 -1.77
CA GLY A 217 19.57 11.01 -1.52
C GLY A 217 19.87 11.29 -0.04
N THR A 218 19.16 10.67 0.90
CA THR A 218 19.36 10.90 2.34
C THR A 218 20.46 10.04 2.96
N THR A 219 20.91 10.39 4.16
CA THR A 219 21.90 9.60 4.93
C THR A 219 21.41 8.23 5.41
N MET A 220 20.10 7.94 5.34
CA MET A 220 19.50 6.66 5.70
C MET A 220 18.42 6.27 4.67
N PRO A 221 18.79 5.80 3.47
CA PRO A 221 17.87 5.53 2.38
C PRO A 221 17.03 4.27 2.61
N THR A 222 15.98 4.37 3.44
CA THR A 222 14.94 3.33 3.58
C THR A 222 13.93 3.46 2.43
N LEU A 223 14.31 2.94 1.26
CA LEU A 223 13.61 3.20 -0.02
C LEU A 223 12.39 2.29 -0.26
N ALA A 224 12.40 1.06 0.26
CA ALA A 224 11.34 0.07 0.06
C ALA A 224 9.99 0.49 0.65
N ASN A 225 8.90 0.11 -0.02
CA ASN A 225 7.54 0.53 0.33
C ASN A 225 6.84 -0.44 1.30
N CYS A 226 6.97 -1.75 1.06
CA CYS A 226 6.26 -2.81 1.77
C CYS A 226 7.17 -4.03 2.06
N PHE A 227 6.80 -4.79 3.10
CA PHE A 227 7.49 -6.01 3.55
C PHE A 227 6.46 -7.11 3.84
N LEU A 228 6.82 -8.38 3.57
CA LEU A 228 5.98 -9.55 3.83
C LEU A 228 6.70 -10.50 4.79
N LEU A 229 5.98 -10.95 5.81
CA LEU A 229 6.46 -11.90 6.81
C LEU A 229 5.53 -13.12 6.87
N ASP A 230 6.06 -14.22 7.37
CA ASP A 230 5.31 -15.39 7.86
C ASP A 230 5.69 -15.62 9.34
N THR A 231 4.88 -16.36 10.10
CA THR A 231 5.05 -16.52 11.55
C THR A 231 5.06 -17.99 11.96
N GLU A 232 6.27 -18.57 12.00
CA GLU A 232 6.53 -19.87 12.63
C GLU A 232 5.98 -19.99 14.06
N ASP A 233 5.50 -21.19 14.42
CA ASP A 233 4.77 -21.52 15.65
C ASP A 233 5.68 -21.69 16.88
N THR A 234 6.57 -20.71 17.13
CA THR A 234 7.46 -20.62 18.29
C THR A 234 7.38 -19.24 18.95
N ILE A 235 7.52 -19.19 20.28
CA ILE A 235 7.46 -17.93 21.03
C ILE A 235 8.60 -16.99 20.60
N GLU A 236 9.77 -17.56 20.32
CA GLU A 236 10.95 -16.88 19.84
C GLU A 236 10.66 -16.13 18.53
N HIS A 237 10.09 -16.81 17.53
CA HIS A 237 9.83 -16.20 16.23
C HIS A 237 8.59 -15.28 16.23
N ILE A 238 7.57 -15.58 17.04
CA ILE A 238 6.43 -14.67 17.25
C ILE A 238 6.90 -13.31 17.79
N PHE A 239 7.78 -13.30 18.80
CA PHE A 239 8.32 -12.05 19.37
C PHE A 239 9.41 -11.41 18.50
N GLU A 240 10.13 -12.18 17.70
CA GLU A 240 10.97 -11.66 16.61
C GLU A 240 10.14 -10.89 15.58
N ASN A 241 8.99 -11.43 15.15
CA ASN A 241 8.05 -10.73 14.28
C ASN A 241 7.46 -9.47 14.93
N VAL A 242 7.16 -9.48 16.24
CA VAL A 242 6.78 -8.25 16.97
C VAL A 242 7.90 -7.20 16.91
N ALA A 243 9.18 -7.61 17.07
CA ALA A 243 10.31 -6.71 16.94
C ALA A 243 10.52 -6.22 15.49
N ASN A 244 10.27 -7.07 14.49
CA ASN A 244 10.39 -6.73 13.07
C ASN A 244 9.27 -5.77 12.62
N VAL A 245 8.03 -5.95 13.09
CA VAL A 245 6.94 -4.96 12.95
C VAL A 245 7.37 -3.59 13.49
N ALA A 246 8.05 -3.54 14.63
CA ALA A 246 8.56 -2.29 15.18
C ALA A 246 9.67 -1.65 14.32
N LYS A 247 10.68 -2.42 13.91
CA LYS A 247 11.79 -1.96 13.04
C LYS A 247 11.25 -1.45 11.69
N ILE A 248 10.36 -2.19 11.05
CA ILE A 248 9.78 -1.87 9.73
C ILE A 248 8.86 -0.65 9.79
N SER A 249 7.97 -0.57 10.80
CA SER A 249 7.07 0.59 10.97
C SER A 249 7.85 1.88 11.22
N LYS A 250 8.96 1.82 11.97
CA LYS A 250 9.94 2.92 12.11
C LYS A 250 10.59 3.28 10.77
N GLY A 251 11.05 2.28 10.00
CA GLY A 251 11.58 2.41 8.63
C GLY A 251 10.56 2.81 7.57
N THR A 252 9.34 3.17 7.99
CA THR A 252 8.22 3.67 7.17
C THR A 252 7.48 2.64 6.31
N GLY A 253 7.89 1.37 6.31
CA GLY A 253 7.29 0.30 5.51
C GLY A 253 5.83 0.00 5.87
N GLY A 254 5.06 -0.47 4.88
CA GLY A 254 3.82 -1.22 5.11
C GLY A 254 4.14 -2.71 5.33
N ILE A 255 3.29 -3.43 6.07
CA ILE A 255 3.54 -4.81 6.47
C ILE A 255 2.38 -5.73 6.03
N GLY A 256 2.69 -6.85 5.38
CA GLY A 256 1.83 -8.04 5.38
C GLY A 256 2.45 -9.11 6.27
N ILE A 257 1.65 -9.84 7.04
CA ILE A 257 2.14 -10.92 7.90
C ILE A 257 1.16 -12.09 7.91
N ALA A 258 1.62 -13.27 7.51
CA ALA A 258 0.88 -14.51 7.66
C ALA A 258 0.96 -15.03 9.10
N ILE A 259 -0.16 -15.54 9.60
CA ILE A 259 -0.30 -16.12 10.95
C ILE A 259 -0.97 -17.50 10.93
N THR A 260 -1.16 -18.11 9.75
CA THR A 260 -1.83 -19.41 9.56
C THR A 260 -1.11 -20.56 10.26
N LYS A 261 0.22 -20.52 10.40
CA LYS A 261 1.02 -21.56 11.07
C LYS A 261 0.80 -21.65 12.58
N LEU A 262 0.32 -20.59 13.23
CA LEU A 262 0.19 -20.52 14.68
C LEU A 262 -0.88 -21.49 15.20
N ARG A 263 -0.52 -22.34 16.16
CA ARG A 263 -1.43 -23.36 16.71
C ARG A 263 -2.68 -22.77 17.35
N ALA A 264 -3.79 -23.51 17.25
CA ALA A 264 -5.12 -23.06 17.67
C ALA A 264 -5.24 -22.80 19.19
N GLU A 265 -6.29 -22.06 19.57
CA GLU A 265 -6.70 -21.94 20.98
C GLU A 265 -7.13 -23.32 21.52
N GLY A 266 -6.53 -23.77 22.62
CA GLY A 266 -6.68 -25.14 23.14
C GLY A 266 -5.69 -26.16 22.59
N SER A 267 -4.75 -25.77 21.73
CA SER A 267 -3.66 -26.64 21.27
C SER A 267 -2.63 -26.96 22.37
N PRO A 268 -2.16 -28.21 22.59
CA PRO A 268 -1.22 -28.54 23.66
C PRO A 268 0.17 -27.87 23.54
N ILE A 269 0.71 -27.44 24.68
CA ILE A 269 2.09 -26.94 24.81
C ILE A 269 2.92 -27.96 25.60
N LYS A 270 3.78 -28.70 24.90
CA LYS A 270 4.54 -29.84 25.43
C LYS A 270 5.56 -29.47 26.52
N THR A 271 6.06 -28.22 26.54
CA THR A 271 7.16 -27.78 27.41
C THR A 271 6.74 -27.49 28.85
N ASN A 272 5.49 -27.07 29.07
CA ASN A 272 4.95 -26.68 30.37
C ASN A 272 3.64 -27.41 30.73
N ASN A 273 3.14 -28.28 29.85
CA ASN A 273 1.88 -29.02 29.98
C ASN A 273 0.65 -28.11 30.15
N THR A 274 0.60 -26.98 29.44
CA THR A 274 -0.59 -26.12 29.32
C THR A 274 -1.17 -26.16 27.90
N PHE A 275 -2.17 -25.32 27.63
CA PHE A 275 -2.75 -25.13 26.30
C PHE A 275 -2.41 -23.74 25.74
N SER A 276 -2.47 -23.61 24.42
CA SER A 276 -2.30 -22.36 23.67
C SER A 276 -3.52 -21.45 23.80
N SER A 277 -3.28 -20.13 23.76
CA SER A 277 -4.29 -19.08 23.65
C SER A 277 -4.70 -18.77 22.20
N GLY A 278 -4.18 -19.52 21.22
CA GLY A 278 -4.41 -19.30 19.79
C GLY A 278 -3.67 -18.09 19.21
N PRO A 279 -3.86 -17.80 17.91
CA PRO A 279 -3.20 -16.68 17.21
C PRO A 279 -3.68 -15.29 17.63
N ILE A 280 -4.93 -15.16 18.11
CA ILE A 280 -5.62 -13.87 18.30
C ILE A 280 -4.91 -12.95 19.31
N PRO A 281 -4.42 -13.42 20.47
CA PRO A 281 -3.65 -12.56 21.38
C PRO A 281 -2.32 -12.10 20.81
N PHE A 282 -1.64 -12.91 20.00
CA PHE A 282 -0.39 -12.50 19.34
C PHE A 282 -0.63 -11.44 18.27
N ALA A 283 -1.71 -11.57 17.49
CA ALA A 283 -2.19 -10.52 16.59
C ALA A 283 -2.49 -9.20 17.33
N LYS A 284 -3.10 -9.26 18.54
CA LYS A 284 -3.31 -8.07 19.40
C LYS A 284 -2.00 -7.44 19.87
N VAL A 285 -0.96 -8.22 20.17
CA VAL A 285 0.38 -7.68 20.51
C VAL A 285 1.00 -6.97 19.30
N MET A 286 0.92 -7.54 18.10
CA MET A 286 1.43 -6.90 16.88
C MET A 286 0.66 -5.60 16.53
N ASP A 287 -0.68 -5.59 16.65
CA ASP A 287 -1.54 -4.40 16.51
C ASP A 287 -1.17 -3.29 17.52
N SER A 288 -0.91 -3.67 18.77
CA SER A 288 -0.52 -2.74 19.84
C SER A 288 0.87 -2.14 19.58
N THR A 289 1.84 -2.94 19.14
CA THR A 289 3.17 -2.47 18.75
C THR A 289 3.12 -1.53 17.54
N LEU A 290 2.27 -1.84 16.55
CA LEU A 290 2.03 -0.98 15.39
C LEU A 290 1.44 0.38 15.80
N ALA A 291 0.45 0.38 16.70
CA ALA A 291 -0.19 1.58 17.22
C ALA A 291 0.77 2.46 18.04
N ALA A 292 1.63 1.85 18.87
CA ALA A 292 2.64 2.57 19.67
C ALA A 292 3.67 3.33 18.80
N ILE A 293 3.87 2.91 17.55
CA ILE A 293 4.86 3.47 16.60
C ILE A 293 4.16 4.40 15.59
N ALA A 294 2.98 4.94 15.93
CA ALA A 294 2.22 5.90 15.12
C ALA A 294 2.96 7.25 14.95
N ARG A 295 3.82 7.31 13.92
CA ARG A 295 4.64 8.47 13.55
C ARG A 295 3.79 9.74 13.32
N ALA A 296 4.01 10.76 14.15
CA ALA A 296 3.46 12.10 13.93
C ALA A 296 4.10 12.74 12.67
N GLY A 297 3.27 13.16 11.71
CA GLY A 297 3.71 13.92 10.53
C GLY A 297 3.69 13.15 9.19
N LYS A 298 4.71 12.34 8.90
CA LYS A 298 5.00 11.93 7.50
C LYS A 298 4.14 10.79 6.90
N LYS A 299 3.94 9.67 7.60
CA LYS A 299 3.18 8.47 7.17
C LYS A 299 2.84 7.65 8.42
N LYS A 300 1.61 7.12 8.57
CA LYS A 300 1.26 6.21 9.69
C LYS A 300 1.87 4.81 9.47
N GLY A 301 2.08 4.06 10.54
CA GLY A 301 2.28 2.61 10.45
C GLY A 301 0.99 1.92 10.04
N ALA A 302 1.08 0.85 9.23
CA ALA A 302 -0.06 0.03 8.81
C ALA A 302 0.41 -1.41 8.52
N MET A 303 -0.43 -2.38 8.86
CA MET A 303 -0.17 -3.82 8.74
C MET A 303 -1.43 -4.53 8.25
N ALA A 304 -1.28 -5.66 7.54
CA ALA A 304 -2.36 -6.60 7.24
C ALA A 304 -1.99 -8.00 7.73
N LEU A 305 -2.89 -8.61 8.50
CA LEU A 305 -2.79 -10.00 8.96
C LEU A 305 -3.42 -10.93 7.92
N TYR A 306 -2.79 -12.06 7.60
CA TYR A 306 -3.28 -13.08 6.68
C TYR A 306 -3.52 -14.41 7.38
N MET A 307 -4.68 -15.04 7.10
CA MET A 307 -5.05 -16.37 7.61
C MET A 307 -5.84 -17.16 6.55
N GLU A 308 -5.56 -18.46 6.45
CA GLU A 308 -6.36 -19.39 5.63
C GLU A 308 -7.64 -19.84 6.36
N ASN A 309 -8.74 -20.00 5.62
CA ASN A 309 -10.08 -20.20 6.19
C ASN A 309 -10.38 -21.62 6.70
N TRP A 310 -9.44 -22.57 6.57
CA TRP A 310 -9.47 -23.85 7.29
C TRP A 310 -8.87 -23.76 8.69
N HIS A 311 -8.23 -22.66 9.08
CA HIS A 311 -7.74 -22.49 10.46
C HIS A 311 -8.93 -22.48 11.45
N ILE A 312 -8.93 -23.30 12.50
CA ILE A 312 -10.13 -23.48 13.35
C ILE A 312 -10.59 -22.18 14.08
N ASN A 313 -9.67 -21.29 14.46
CA ASN A 313 -9.99 -19.93 14.96
C ASN A 313 -10.33 -18.90 13.87
N PHE A 314 -10.57 -19.29 12.61
CA PHE A 314 -10.87 -18.32 11.54
C PHE A 314 -12.13 -17.49 11.84
N ASN A 315 -13.11 -18.05 12.55
CA ASN A 315 -14.27 -17.30 13.04
C ASN A 315 -13.89 -16.14 14.00
N ASP A 316 -12.87 -16.33 14.85
CA ASP A 316 -12.32 -15.23 15.69
C ASP A 316 -11.57 -14.19 14.85
N PHE A 317 -10.90 -14.63 13.78
CA PHE A 317 -10.13 -13.78 12.88
C PHE A 317 -11.02 -12.83 12.06
N LEU A 318 -12.19 -13.30 11.61
CA LEU A 318 -13.23 -12.44 10.99
C LEU A 318 -13.63 -11.29 11.93
N ASP A 319 -13.75 -11.59 13.22
CA ASP A 319 -14.27 -10.72 14.25
C ASP A 319 -13.29 -9.58 14.65
N LEU A 320 -12.00 -9.71 14.31
CA LEU A 320 -10.91 -8.80 14.69
C LEU A 320 -11.15 -7.32 14.37
N LYS A 321 -11.91 -7.02 13.31
CA LYS A 321 -12.22 -5.65 12.85
C LYS A 321 -13.59 -5.14 13.30
N GLN A 322 -14.35 -5.92 14.06
CA GLN A 322 -15.64 -5.46 14.60
C GLN A 322 -15.46 -4.33 15.62
N ASN A 323 -16.35 -3.34 15.55
CA ASN A 323 -16.32 -2.19 16.48
C ASN A 323 -16.70 -2.58 17.92
N ALA A 324 -17.57 -3.60 18.06
CA ALA A 324 -18.05 -4.15 19.31
C ALA A 324 -17.40 -5.53 19.62
N GLY A 325 -17.48 -5.94 20.88
CA GLY A 325 -16.86 -7.17 21.41
C GLY A 325 -15.77 -6.88 22.44
N ASP A 326 -15.06 -7.91 22.89
CA ASP A 326 -13.92 -7.79 23.80
C ASP A 326 -12.73 -7.12 23.11
N ASP A 327 -12.23 -6.03 23.67
CA ASP A 327 -11.10 -5.28 23.12
C ASP A 327 -9.83 -6.13 22.99
N TYR A 328 -9.59 -7.06 23.92
CA TYR A 328 -8.42 -7.94 23.88
C TYR A 328 -8.43 -8.89 22.66
N ARG A 329 -9.61 -9.13 22.04
CA ARG A 329 -9.80 -9.88 20.79
C ARG A 329 -10.18 -8.97 19.59
N ARG A 330 -9.68 -7.72 19.56
CA ARG A 330 -9.82 -6.77 18.43
C ARG A 330 -8.51 -6.09 18.04
N THR A 331 -8.19 -6.10 16.75
CA THR A 331 -7.03 -5.39 16.17
C THR A 331 -7.51 -4.22 15.31
N ARG A 332 -7.64 -3.02 15.91
CA ARG A 332 -8.26 -1.89 15.20
C ARG A 332 -7.31 -1.21 14.21
N THR A 333 -5.99 -1.27 14.46
CA THR A 333 -4.95 -0.59 13.68
C THR A 333 -4.46 -1.45 12.51
N ALA A 334 -4.26 -2.75 12.75
CA ALA A 334 -4.01 -3.75 11.73
C ALA A 334 -5.26 -4.00 10.90
N ASN A 335 -5.08 -4.33 9.62
CA ASN A 335 -6.12 -4.81 8.71
C ASN A 335 -6.07 -6.35 8.69
N THR A 336 -7.08 -6.98 8.10
CA THR A 336 -7.13 -8.44 7.91
C THR A 336 -7.40 -8.78 6.45
N ALA A 337 -6.88 -9.92 6.01
CA ALA A 337 -7.11 -10.52 4.70
C ALA A 337 -7.26 -12.04 4.85
N VAL A 338 -8.11 -12.65 4.03
CA VAL A 338 -8.32 -14.09 3.97
C VAL A 338 -7.62 -14.66 2.74
N TYR A 339 -6.91 -15.77 2.95
CA TYR A 339 -6.17 -16.49 1.93
C TYR A 339 -6.96 -17.77 1.58
N LEU A 340 -7.63 -17.77 0.44
CA LEU A 340 -8.58 -18.81 0.02
C LEU A 340 -7.95 -19.75 -1.01
N SER A 341 -8.08 -21.05 -0.81
CA SER A 341 -7.72 -22.06 -1.82
C SER A 341 -8.85 -22.31 -2.82
N ASP A 342 -8.49 -22.81 -4.00
CA ASP A 342 -9.40 -23.27 -5.03
C ASP A 342 -10.25 -24.46 -4.54
N GLU A 343 -9.73 -25.26 -3.60
CA GLU A 343 -10.50 -26.30 -2.90
C GLU A 343 -11.70 -25.72 -2.15
N PHE A 344 -11.52 -24.60 -1.45
CA PHE A 344 -12.64 -23.91 -0.81
C PHE A 344 -13.63 -23.34 -1.84
N MET A 345 -13.14 -22.69 -2.89
CA MET A 345 -14.00 -22.06 -3.90
C MET A 345 -14.81 -23.08 -4.71
N LYS A 346 -14.22 -24.23 -5.07
CA LYS A 346 -14.94 -25.39 -5.63
C LYS A 346 -16.07 -25.83 -4.70
N ARG A 347 -15.82 -25.98 -3.40
CA ARG A 347 -16.83 -26.37 -2.40
C ARG A 347 -17.93 -25.32 -2.21
N VAL A 348 -17.60 -24.03 -2.27
CA VAL A 348 -18.58 -22.92 -2.27
C VAL A 348 -19.51 -23.00 -3.49
N GLN A 349 -18.95 -23.28 -4.67
CA GLN A 349 -19.70 -23.40 -5.92
C GLN A 349 -20.61 -24.66 -5.93
N ASN A 350 -20.10 -25.79 -5.43
CA ASN A 350 -20.82 -27.06 -5.39
C ASN A 350 -21.82 -27.20 -4.22
N GLY A 351 -21.74 -26.32 -3.21
CA GLY A 351 -22.58 -26.40 -2.00
C GLY A 351 -22.12 -27.46 -0.98
N GLU A 352 -20.82 -27.77 -0.98
CA GLU A 352 -20.21 -28.81 -0.13
C GLU A 352 -19.85 -28.32 1.29
N ASP A 353 -19.52 -29.27 2.16
CA ASP A 353 -18.97 -28.99 3.49
C ASP A 353 -17.49 -28.58 3.44
N TRP A 354 -17.10 -27.75 4.41
CA TRP A 354 -15.74 -27.31 4.71
C TRP A 354 -15.35 -27.73 6.13
N TYR A 355 -14.17 -28.29 6.27
CA TYR A 355 -13.56 -28.75 7.50
C TYR A 355 -12.42 -27.79 7.90
N MET A 356 -12.31 -27.54 9.20
CA MET A 356 -11.38 -26.61 9.82
C MET A 356 -10.56 -27.33 10.91
N PHE A 357 -9.28 -27.02 11.04
CA PHE A 357 -8.29 -27.80 11.81
C PHE A 357 -7.38 -26.92 12.68
N ASP A 358 -6.68 -27.53 13.64
CA ASP A 358 -5.52 -26.92 14.33
C ASP A 358 -4.24 -27.13 13.51
N PRO A 359 -3.50 -26.07 13.11
CA PRO A 359 -2.23 -26.20 12.40
C PRO A 359 -1.21 -27.13 13.06
N ALA A 360 -1.26 -27.33 14.39
CA ALA A 360 -0.39 -28.28 15.09
C ALA A 360 -0.64 -29.77 14.72
N GLU A 361 -1.75 -30.09 14.02
CA GLU A 361 -2.07 -31.42 13.50
C GLU A 361 -2.00 -31.49 11.95
N VAL A 362 -1.92 -30.35 11.26
CA VAL A 362 -2.00 -30.22 9.77
C VAL A 362 -0.97 -29.23 9.19
N SER A 363 0.21 -29.12 9.80
CA SER A 363 1.16 -28.01 9.53
C SER A 363 1.62 -27.89 8.08
N ASP A 364 1.65 -29.00 7.36
CA ASP A 364 1.99 -29.11 5.94
C ASP A 364 1.00 -28.39 5.01
N LEU A 365 -0.28 -28.29 5.36
CA LEU A 365 -1.29 -27.53 4.58
C LEU A 365 -0.92 -26.04 4.39
N THR A 366 -0.03 -25.48 5.23
CA THR A 366 0.46 -24.11 5.06
C THR A 366 1.47 -23.97 3.92
N GLU A 367 2.21 -25.03 3.59
CA GLU A 367 3.23 -25.04 2.54
C GLU A 367 2.70 -25.59 1.19
N LEU A 368 1.63 -26.40 1.22
CA LEU A 368 0.96 -26.93 0.02
C LEU A 368 -0.03 -25.93 -0.60
N TYR A 369 -0.20 -25.99 -1.92
CA TYR A 369 -1.18 -25.24 -2.70
C TYR A 369 -1.70 -26.07 -3.89
N GLY A 370 -2.75 -25.60 -4.57
CA GLY A 370 -3.32 -26.23 -5.76
C GLY A 370 -3.81 -27.66 -5.54
N SER A 371 -3.58 -28.55 -6.51
CA SER A 371 -3.98 -29.96 -6.44
C SER A 371 -3.36 -30.70 -5.24
N GLU A 372 -2.10 -30.40 -4.89
CA GLU A 372 -1.41 -31.01 -3.74
C GLU A 372 -2.08 -30.62 -2.41
N PHE A 373 -2.55 -29.37 -2.28
CA PHE A 373 -3.38 -28.94 -1.16
C PHE A 373 -4.73 -29.67 -1.16
N SER A 374 -5.43 -29.74 -2.30
CA SER A 374 -6.71 -30.46 -2.40
C SER A 374 -6.60 -31.91 -1.91
N GLU A 375 -5.59 -32.65 -2.37
CA GLU A 375 -5.41 -34.07 -2.01
C GLU A 375 -5.14 -34.26 -0.50
N GLN A 376 -4.18 -33.51 0.06
CA GLN A 376 -3.82 -33.63 1.48
C GLN A 376 -4.94 -33.10 2.41
N TYR A 377 -5.64 -32.04 2.00
CA TYR A 377 -6.82 -31.53 2.70
C TYR A 377 -7.91 -32.60 2.80
N ILE A 378 -8.23 -33.28 1.69
CA ILE A 378 -9.22 -34.36 1.65
C ILE A 378 -8.79 -35.55 2.53
N GLU A 379 -7.50 -35.85 2.63
CA GLU A 379 -6.99 -36.88 3.53
C GLU A 379 -7.13 -36.49 5.02
N TYR A 380 -6.97 -35.21 5.37
CA TYR A 380 -7.30 -34.74 6.72
C TYR A 380 -8.81 -34.73 7.01
N VAL A 381 -9.66 -34.47 6.01
CA VAL A 381 -11.12 -34.67 6.13
C VAL A 381 -11.45 -36.12 6.53
N ARG A 382 -10.85 -37.11 5.87
CA ARG A 382 -11.05 -38.54 6.21
C ARG A 382 -10.65 -38.86 7.65
N LYS A 383 -9.49 -38.34 8.11
CA LYS A 383 -8.98 -38.55 9.48
C LYS A 383 -9.87 -37.90 10.54
N ALA A 384 -10.42 -36.72 10.25
CA ALA A 384 -11.41 -36.07 11.10
C ALA A 384 -12.69 -36.91 11.21
N GLU A 385 -13.24 -37.41 10.09
CA GLU A 385 -14.43 -38.26 10.08
C GLU A 385 -14.22 -39.63 10.74
N ALA A 386 -13.01 -40.20 10.64
CA ALA A 386 -12.61 -41.41 11.33
C ALA A 386 -12.42 -41.22 12.85
N GLY A 387 -12.37 -39.97 13.34
CA GLY A 387 -12.10 -39.64 14.75
C GLY A 387 -10.62 -39.71 15.14
N GLU A 388 -9.71 -39.68 14.16
CA GLU A 388 -8.25 -39.77 14.37
C GLU A 388 -7.62 -38.39 14.71
N MET A 389 -8.36 -37.30 14.52
CA MET A 389 -7.92 -35.92 14.84
C MET A 389 -8.56 -35.41 16.13
N ARG A 390 -7.78 -34.73 16.97
CA ARG A 390 -8.23 -34.20 18.28
C ARG A 390 -9.08 -32.94 18.13
N MET A 391 -8.71 -32.05 17.20
CA MET A 391 -9.32 -30.73 17.07
C MET A 391 -9.69 -30.41 15.62
N TRP A 392 -10.97 -30.57 15.29
CA TRP A 392 -11.55 -30.21 14.01
C TRP A 392 -12.98 -29.67 14.16
N LYS A 393 -13.48 -29.01 13.11
CA LYS A 393 -14.85 -28.46 13.03
C LYS A 393 -15.34 -28.54 11.58
N LYS A 394 -16.63 -28.82 11.37
CA LYS A 394 -17.28 -28.78 10.05
C LYS A 394 -18.30 -27.63 9.95
N VAL A 395 -18.35 -26.98 8.78
CA VAL A 395 -19.30 -25.92 8.41
C VAL A 395 -19.63 -26.01 6.91
N PRO A 396 -20.83 -25.61 6.43
CA PRO A 396 -21.08 -25.51 4.99
C PRO A 396 -20.19 -24.45 4.35
N ALA A 397 -19.52 -24.77 3.23
CA ALA A 397 -18.54 -23.86 2.60
C ALA A 397 -19.18 -22.53 2.17
N ARG A 398 -20.36 -22.59 1.52
CA ARG A 398 -21.11 -21.39 1.10
C ARG A 398 -21.45 -20.46 2.28
N GLU A 399 -21.79 -21.02 3.45
CA GLU A 399 -22.11 -20.21 4.64
C GLU A 399 -20.86 -19.56 5.25
N GLN A 400 -19.69 -20.21 5.21
CA GLN A 400 -18.44 -19.56 5.61
C GLN A 400 -18.06 -18.43 4.63
N PHE A 401 -18.25 -18.62 3.32
CA PHE A 401 -18.02 -17.55 2.33
C PHE A 401 -18.99 -16.38 2.51
N LYS A 402 -20.26 -16.67 2.77
CA LYS A 402 -21.29 -15.67 3.11
C LYS A 402 -20.93 -14.87 4.38
N GLN A 403 -20.35 -15.52 5.39
CA GLN A 403 -19.81 -14.84 6.58
C GLN A 403 -18.63 -13.93 6.23
N ILE A 404 -17.69 -14.37 5.38
CA ILE A 404 -16.59 -13.53 4.86
C ILE A 404 -17.15 -12.28 4.15
N ILE A 405 -18.09 -12.45 3.21
CA ILE A 405 -18.68 -11.32 2.46
C ILE A 405 -19.49 -10.39 3.38
N THR A 406 -20.21 -10.91 4.37
CA THR A 406 -20.94 -10.09 5.35
C THR A 406 -19.99 -9.27 6.24
N GLN A 407 -18.87 -9.85 6.63
CA GLN A 407 -17.82 -9.17 7.41
C GLN A 407 -17.14 -8.08 6.56
N LEU A 408 -16.85 -8.39 5.29
CA LEU A 408 -16.28 -7.48 4.30
C LEU A 408 -17.25 -6.31 3.98
N GLN A 409 -18.55 -6.55 3.83
CA GLN A 409 -19.56 -5.48 3.63
C GLN A 409 -19.69 -4.56 4.85
N SER A 410 -19.57 -5.09 6.06
CA SER A 410 -19.77 -4.33 7.31
C SER A 410 -18.52 -3.58 7.79
N THR A 411 -17.31 -4.10 7.53
CA THR A 411 -16.05 -3.54 8.05
C THR A 411 -14.97 -3.25 7.01
N SER A 412 -15.23 -3.51 5.72
CA SER A 412 -14.25 -3.46 4.62
C SER A 412 -13.07 -4.45 4.78
N HIS A 413 -13.28 -5.51 5.59
CA HIS A 413 -12.30 -6.53 5.94
C HIS A 413 -13.01 -7.87 6.28
N PRO A 414 -12.38 -9.05 6.14
CA PRO A 414 -11.07 -9.24 5.55
C PRO A 414 -11.11 -9.08 4.02
N TRP A 415 -10.04 -8.57 3.42
CA TRP A 415 -9.90 -8.57 1.95
C TRP A 415 -9.73 -10.00 1.42
N ILE A 416 -10.14 -10.26 0.18
CA ILE A 416 -10.10 -11.60 -0.41
C ILE A 416 -8.86 -11.76 -1.30
N THR A 417 -8.11 -12.83 -1.07
CA THR A 417 -6.90 -13.19 -1.82
C THR A 417 -6.87 -14.69 -2.11
N PHE A 418 -6.49 -15.10 -3.32
CA PHE A 418 -6.65 -16.46 -3.81
C PHE A 418 -5.29 -17.20 -3.85
N LYS A 419 -5.05 -18.05 -2.86
CA LYS A 419 -3.79 -18.77 -2.58
C LYS A 419 -3.23 -19.49 -3.79
N ASP A 420 -4.08 -20.21 -4.51
CA ASP A 420 -3.64 -21.08 -5.60
C ASP A 420 -3.43 -20.28 -6.89
N THR A 421 -4.33 -19.34 -7.22
CA THR A 421 -4.10 -18.34 -8.30
C THR A 421 -2.80 -17.56 -8.09
N ILE A 422 -2.40 -17.31 -6.84
CA ILE A 422 -1.14 -16.65 -6.48
C ILE A 422 0.05 -17.58 -6.69
N ASN A 423 0.09 -18.75 -6.02
CA ASN A 423 1.24 -19.64 -6.06
C ASN A 423 1.47 -20.30 -7.43
N LEU A 424 0.41 -20.72 -8.13
CA LEU A 424 0.49 -21.35 -9.45
C LEU A 424 0.97 -20.37 -10.55
N ARG A 425 0.77 -19.07 -10.35
CA ARG A 425 1.16 -17.99 -11.28
C ARG A 425 2.35 -17.14 -10.81
N ALA A 426 3.05 -17.57 -9.75
CA ALA A 426 4.25 -16.90 -9.27
C ALA A 426 5.48 -17.44 -10.02
N LEU A 427 6.07 -16.61 -10.89
CA LEU A 427 7.18 -17.02 -11.76
C LEU A 427 8.50 -17.29 -11.00
N ASN A 428 8.58 -16.88 -9.74
CA ASN A 428 9.72 -16.99 -8.82
C ASN A 428 9.46 -17.87 -7.57
N ASN A 429 8.44 -18.74 -7.61
CA ASN A 429 8.11 -19.68 -6.52
C ASN A 429 9.16 -20.79 -6.29
N ASN A 430 10.25 -20.84 -7.09
CA ASN A 430 11.43 -21.67 -6.86
C ASN A 430 12.19 -21.34 -5.55
N THR A 431 11.76 -20.28 -4.83
CA THR A 431 12.34 -19.83 -3.56
C THR A 431 11.48 -20.16 -2.33
N GLY A 432 10.28 -20.71 -2.53
CA GLY A 432 9.37 -21.13 -1.46
C GLY A 432 7.89 -20.89 -1.81
N THR A 433 7.00 -21.36 -0.93
CA THR A 433 5.56 -21.07 -0.99
C THR A 433 5.29 -19.61 -0.59
N ILE A 434 4.21 -19.04 -1.13
CA ILE A 434 3.67 -17.73 -0.74
C ILE A 434 2.55 -17.96 0.26
N HIS A 435 2.69 -17.47 1.49
CA HIS A 435 1.71 -17.65 2.59
C HIS A 435 0.71 -16.50 2.75
N GLY A 436 0.81 -15.48 1.89
CA GLY A 436 -0.03 -14.28 1.90
C GLY A 436 0.61 -13.12 1.13
N SER A 437 -0.09 -11.99 1.07
CA SER A 437 0.34 -10.78 0.35
C SER A 437 0.80 -9.68 1.33
N ASN A 438 1.29 -8.55 0.82
CA ASN A 438 1.61 -7.36 1.62
C ASN A 438 0.37 -6.63 2.21
N LEU A 439 0.61 -5.46 2.83
CA LEU A 439 -0.41 -4.50 3.31
C LEU A 439 -1.51 -4.12 2.29
N CYS A 440 -1.20 -4.12 1.00
CA CYS A 440 -2.05 -3.49 -0.02
C CYS A 440 -2.57 -4.48 -1.09
N THR A 441 -2.41 -5.79 -0.86
CA THR A 441 -2.86 -6.90 -1.70
C THR A 441 -2.29 -6.96 -3.14
N GLU A 442 -1.26 -6.18 -3.49
CA GLU A 442 -0.58 -6.22 -4.79
C GLU A 442 0.67 -7.10 -4.82
N VAL A 443 1.33 -7.33 -3.67
CA VAL A 443 2.65 -7.99 -3.64
C VAL A 443 2.50 -9.46 -3.26
N CYS A 444 2.93 -10.36 -4.13
CA CYS A 444 2.94 -11.80 -3.91
C CYS A 444 4.35 -12.34 -4.15
N LEU A 445 5.10 -12.55 -3.07
CA LEU A 445 6.49 -12.98 -3.07
C LEU A 445 6.72 -14.02 -1.96
N PRO A 446 7.48 -15.10 -2.20
CA PRO A 446 7.73 -16.12 -1.18
C PRO A 446 8.41 -15.56 0.07
N GLN A 447 7.98 -16.06 1.22
CA GLN A 447 8.50 -15.71 2.53
C GLN A 447 8.78 -16.97 3.35
N ASN A 448 9.67 -16.86 4.34
CA ASN A 448 9.90 -17.87 5.38
C ASN A 448 10.64 -17.21 6.55
N LYS A 449 10.91 -17.98 7.60
CA LYS A 449 11.65 -17.54 8.79
C LYS A 449 12.92 -16.72 8.48
N ASP A 450 13.71 -17.11 7.48
CA ASP A 450 14.99 -16.48 7.16
C ASP A 450 14.87 -15.46 6.00
N ASN A 451 13.66 -15.25 5.45
CA ASN A 451 13.41 -14.41 4.28
C ASN A 451 12.12 -13.59 4.42
N ILE A 452 12.27 -12.30 4.71
CA ILE A 452 11.18 -11.30 4.69
C ILE A 452 11.14 -10.70 3.28
N ALA A 453 10.08 -10.92 2.49
CA ALA A 453 10.04 -10.40 1.13
C ALA A 453 9.89 -8.86 1.11
N VAL A 454 10.51 -8.22 0.13
CA VAL A 454 10.60 -6.75 0.01
C VAL A 454 9.95 -6.28 -1.27
N CYS A 455 9.30 -5.12 -1.22
CA CYS A 455 8.63 -4.51 -2.36
C CYS A 455 9.14 -3.08 -2.62
N ASN A 456 9.74 -2.92 -3.80
CA ASN A 456 10.28 -1.68 -4.35
C ASN A 456 9.33 -1.18 -5.44
N LEU A 457 8.82 0.05 -5.30
CA LEU A 457 7.65 0.53 -6.06
C LEU A 457 7.90 1.80 -6.88
N ALA A 458 7.19 1.85 -7.99
CA ALA A 458 7.38 2.76 -9.11
C ALA A 458 6.06 2.87 -9.90
N TYR A 459 5.72 4.04 -10.44
CA TYR A 459 4.43 4.24 -11.11
C TYR A 459 4.55 5.05 -12.40
N VAL A 460 4.13 4.46 -13.52
CA VAL A 460 3.90 5.17 -14.79
C VAL A 460 2.61 5.99 -14.68
N ASN A 461 2.62 7.22 -15.15
CA ASN A 461 1.43 8.06 -15.23
C ASN A 461 0.87 8.05 -16.66
N LEU A 462 -0.24 7.34 -16.88
CA LEU A 462 -0.81 7.17 -18.22
C LEU A 462 -1.20 8.52 -18.85
N THR A 463 -1.67 9.49 -18.04
CA THR A 463 -2.09 10.83 -18.51
C THR A 463 -1.00 11.69 -19.14
N LYS A 464 0.28 11.29 -19.05
CA LYS A 464 1.41 11.98 -19.70
C LYS A 464 1.89 11.29 -20.97
N HIS A 465 1.28 10.16 -21.31
CA HIS A 465 1.51 9.38 -22.54
C HIS A 465 0.25 9.35 -23.42
N VAL A 466 -0.77 10.15 -23.08
CA VAL A 466 -1.94 10.42 -23.91
C VAL A 466 -1.83 11.84 -24.46
N ILE A 467 -2.23 12.03 -25.71
CA ILE A 467 -2.36 13.31 -26.43
C ILE A 467 -3.87 13.52 -26.68
N PRO A 468 -4.62 14.16 -25.75
CA PRO A 468 -6.08 14.24 -25.82
C PRO A 468 -6.61 14.96 -27.06
N GLU A 469 -5.80 15.85 -27.66
CA GLU A 469 -6.11 16.59 -28.87
C GLU A 469 -6.21 15.67 -30.12
N ASN A 470 -5.61 14.48 -30.07
CA ASN A 470 -5.66 13.49 -31.14
C ASN A 470 -6.78 12.45 -30.95
N ALA A 471 -7.51 12.48 -29.82
CA ALA A 471 -8.45 11.41 -29.46
C ALA A 471 -9.79 11.49 -30.22
N ASP A 472 -10.22 10.35 -30.77
CA ASP A 472 -11.49 10.22 -31.50
C ASP A 472 -12.60 9.76 -30.55
N TYR A 473 -13.32 10.71 -29.96
CA TYR A 473 -14.22 10.48 -28.81
C TYR A 473 -15.40 9.56 -29.15
N GLY A 474 -15.27 8.27 -28.81
CA GLY A 474 -16.23 7.22 -29.21
C GLY A 474 -16.03 6.68 -30.63
N GLY A 475 -14.86 6.89 -31.22
CA GLY A 475 -14.40 6.27 -32.46
C GLY A 475 -13.87 4.84 -32.24
N ASP A 476 -13.21 4.32 -33.28
CA ASP A 476 -12.58 2.99 -33.25
C ASP A 476 -11.41 2.93 -32.25
N VAL A 477 -11.34 1.85 -31.45
CA VAL A 477 -10.40 1.72 -30.33
C VAL A 477 -8.95 1.61 -30.79
N GLU A 478 -8.68 0.81 -31.83
CA GLU A 478 -7.32 0.57 -32.32
C GLU A 478 -6.75 1.87 -32.91
N LYS A 479 -7.52 2.51 -33.81
CA LYS A 479 -7.17 3.82 -34.38
C LYS A 479 -7.01 4.91 -33.31
N ASN A 480 -7.89 4.97 -32.30
CA ASN A 480 -7.82 5.99 -31.24
C ASN A 480 -6.56 5.79 -30.37
N LEU A 481 -6.17 4.54 -30.10
CA LEU A 481 -4.90 4.20 -29.43
C LEU A 481 -3.67 4.51 -30.29
N GLU A 482 -3.69 4.26 -31.60
CA GLU A 482 -2.61 4.65 -32.52
C GLU A 482 -2.39 6.17 -32.57
N GLN A 483 -3.47 6.95 -32.48
CA GLN A 483 -3.43 8.41 -32.67
C GLN A 483 -3.20 9.18 -31.36
N ALA A 484 -3.77 8.71 -30.25
CA ALA A 484 -3.76 9.42 -28.98
C ALA A 484 -2.74 8.88 -27.96
N VAL A 485 -2.10 7.71 -28.15
CA VAL A 485 -1.06 7.21 -27.23
C VAL A 485 0.35 7.40 -27.79
N ASP A 486 1.19 8.06 -26.99
CA ASP A 486 2.61 8.30 -27.25
C ASP A 486 3.44 7.08 -26.81
N TRP A 487 3.41 6.03 -27.65
CA TRP A 487 4.01 4.72 -27.37
C TRP A 487 5.54 4.76 -27.18
N GLU A 488 6.25 5.58 -27.95
CA GLU A 488 7.71 5.75 -27.85
C GLU A 488 8.09 6.34 -26.48
N ARG A 489 7.40 7.43 -26.07
CA ARG A 489 7.61 8.04 -24.76
C ARG A 489 7.18 7.14 -23.60
N LEU A 490 6.18 6.28 -23.82
CA LEU A 490 5.74 5.27 -22.85
C LEU A 490 6.81 4.19 -22.68
N GLU A 491 7.41 3.68 -23.77
CA GLU A 491 8.54 2.74 -23.70
C GLU A 491 9.72 3.35 -22.93
N ASP A 492 10.16 4.56 -23.27
CA ASP A 492 11.18 5.32 -22.53
C ASP A 492 10.89 5.39 -21.01
N SER A 493 9.64 5.69 -20.65
CA SER A 493 9.20 5.84 -19.26
C SER A 493 9.16 4.49 -18.51
N VAL A 494 8.82 3.40 -19.20
CA VAL A 494 8.82 2.04 -18.63
C VAL A 494 10.25 1.54 -18.45
N ARG A 495 11.10 1.63 -19.48
CA ARG A 495 12.50 1.20 -19.42
C ARG A 495 13.27 1.90 -18.31
N LEU A 496 13.23 3.23 -18.30
CA LEU A 496 13.91 3.99 -17.26
C LEU A 496 13.29 3.77 -15.87
N GLY A 497 11.98 3.47 -15.79
CA GLY A 497 11.30 3.05 -14.57
C GLY A 497 11.79 1.70 -14.00
N ILE A 498 12.08 0.73 -14.86
CA ILE A 498 12.65 -0.58 -14.47
C ILE A 498 14.12 -0.44 -14.07
N ARG A 499 14.92 0.36 -14.78
CA ARG A 499 16.30 0.67 -14.35
C ARG A 499 16.36 1.40 -13.01
N HIS A 500 15.49 2.39 -12.82
CA HIS A 500 15.29 3.08 -11.53
C HIS A 500 14.97 2.09 -10.40
N LEU A 501 14.05 1.15 -10.65
CA LEU A 501 13.66 0.11 -9.72
C LEU A 501 14.82 -0.84 -9.36
N ASP A 502 15.62 -1.28 -10.33
CA ASP A 502 16.79 -2.13 -10.06
C ASP A 502 17.83 -1.40 -9.19
N ASN A 503 18.02 -0.09 -9.41
CA ASN A 503 18.93 0.74 -8.61
C ASN A 503 18.45 0.96 -7.16
N ILE A 504 17.13 0.91 -6.88
CA ILE A 504 16.59 1.01 -5.51
C ILE A 504 17.18 -0.10 -4.62
N ILE A 505 17.34 -1.30 -5.14
CA ILE A 505 17.87 -2.46 -4.40
C ILE A 505 19.32 -2.20 -4.00
N ASP A 506 20.19 -1.74 -4.90
CA ASP A 506 21.60 -1.59 -4.56
C ASP A 506 21.86 -0.42 -3.59
N VAL A 507 21.10 0.68 -3.71
CA VAL A 507 21.19 1.84 -2.79
C VAL A 507 20.46 1.62 -1.45
N GLY A 508 19.39 0.83 -1.45
CA GLY A 508 18.43 0.74 -0.35
C GLY A 508 18.95 0.06 0.92
N ILE A 509 18.64 0.65 2.08
CA ILE A 509 18.86 0.02 3.39
C ILE A 509 17.53 -0.55 3.90
N ALA A 510 17.42 -1.87 3.91
CA ALA A 510 16.32 -2.57 4.57
C ALA A 510 16.46 -2.47 6.11
N PRO A 511 15.35 -2.37 6.86
CA PRO A 511 15.38 -2.18 8.32
C PRO A 511 15.67 -3.46 9.12
N VAL A 512 15.71 -4.63 8.46
CA VAL A 512 15.93 -5.96 9.06
C VAL A 512 16.80 -6.83 8.14
N PRO A 513 17.70 -7.70 8.65
CA PRO A 513 18.64 -8.48 7.82
C PRO A 513 17.97 -9.42 6.81
N GLU A 514 16.87 -10.05 7.22
CA GLU A 514 16.12 -11.07 6.46
C GLU A 514 15.46 -10.44 5.23
N ALA A 515 15.08 -9.15 5.36
CA ALA A 515 14.62 -8.34 4.25
C ALA A 515 15.76 -7.98 3.30
N ARG A 516 16.95 -7.62 3.81
CA ARG A 516 18.11 -7.37 2.95
C ARG A 516 18.54 -8.62 2.19
N HIS A 517 18.39 -9.79 2.81
CA HIS A 517 18.66 -11.08 2.18
C HIS A 517 17.72 -11.37 1.01
N SER A 518 16.40 -11.24 1.21
CA SER A 518 15.43 -11.47 0.12
C SER A 518 15.58 -10.44 -1.01
N ASP A 519 15.74 -9.16 -0.67
CA ASP A 519 15.90 -8.05 -1.62
C ASP A 519 17.12 -8.22 -2.55
N LEU A 520 18.27 -8.65 -2.01
CA LEU A 520 19.47 -8.91 -2.82
C LEU A 520 19.40 -10.20 -3.66
N ASN A 521 18.82 -11.28 -3.14
CA ASN A 521 18.79 -12.57 -3.84
C ASN A 521 17.67 -12.68 -4.89
N ASN A 522 16.57 -11.96 -4.70
CA ASN A 522 15.42 -11.96 -5.61
C ASN A 522 15.36 -10.70 -6.48
N ARG A 523 15.91 -9.56 -6.03
CA ARG A 523 15.85 -8.27 -6.74
C ARG A 523 14.41 -7.92 -7.18
N ALA A 524 13.45 -8.14 -6.29
CA ALA A 524 12.02 -7.99 -6.59
C ALA A 524 11.62 -6.53 -6.71
N ILE A 525 11.01 -6.18 -7.84
CA ILE A 525 10.56 -4.82 -8.16
C ILE A 525 9.11 -4.83 -8.66
N GLY A 526 8.50 -3.64 -8.68
CA GLY A 526 7.10 -3.46 -9.05
C GLY A 526 6.84 -2.12 -9.75
N LEU A 527 6.77 -2.16 -11.07
CA LEU A 527 6.22 -1.08 -11.87
C LEU A 527 4.69 -1.21 -11.92
N GLY A 528 4.01 -0.17 -11.45
CA GLY A 528 2.56 0.00 -11.55
C GLY A 528 2.19 1.20 -12.40
N LEU A 529 0.90 1.54 -12.40
CA LEU A 529 0.35 2.64 -13.19
C LEU A 529 -0.54 3.57 -12.34
N MET A 530 -0.84 4.76 -12.87
CA MET A 530 -1.85 5.68 -12.35
C MET A 530 -2.55 6.45 -13.48
N GLY A 531 -3.71 7.04 -13.18
CA GLY A 531 -4.43 7.90 -14.12
C GLY A 531 -5.24 7.17 -15.18
N LEU A 532 -5.62 5.91 -14.95
CA LEU A 532 -6.49 5.17 -15.86
C LEU A 532 -7.86 5.86 -16.02
N SER A 533 -8.39 6.45 -14.95
CA SER A 533 -9.67 7.17 -15.02
C SER A 533 -9.59 8.40 -15.91
N GLU A 534 -8.54 9.23 -15.80
CA GLU A 534 -8.32 10.34 -16.73
C GLU A 534 -8.07 9.84 -18.17
N THR A 535 -7.37 8.71 -18.35
CA THR A 535 -7.09 8.11 -19.66
C THR A 535 -8.39 7.78 -20.40
N TYR A 536 -9.36 7.13 -19.74
CA TYR A 536 -10.69 6.89 -20.32
C TYR A 536 -11.47 8.19 -20.56
N GLU A 537 -11.35 9.20 -19.69
CA GLU A 537 -11.98 10.52 -19.88
C GLU A 537 -11.43 11.29 -21.09
N HIS A 538 -10.14 11.14 -21.40
CA HIS A 538 -9.49 11.73 -22.57
C HIS A 538 -9.83 10.99 -23.86
N LEU A 539 -9.78 9.65 -23.85
CA LEU A 539 -10.10 8.81 -25.02
C LEU A 539 -11.61 8.76 -25.34
N GLY A 540 -12.47 9.03 -24.34
CA GLY A 540 -13.93 9.18 -24.52
C GLY A 540 -14.76 7.93 -24.26
N TYR A 541 -14.26 6.98 -23.45
CA TYR A 541 -14.94 5.71 -23.16
C TYR A 541 -15.42 5.64 -21.71
N ALA A 542 -16.50 4.90 -21.46
CA ALA A 542 -17.00 4.64 -20.12
C ALA A 542 -16.17 3.54 -19.46
N TYR A 543 -15.89 3.66 -18.15
CA TYR A 543 -15.09 2.66 -17.42
C TYR A 543 -15.66 1.23 -17.50
N ASP A 544 -16.98 1.09 -17.67
CA ASP A 544 -17.71 -0.17 -17.80
C ASP A 544 -18.11 -0.51 -19.25
N SER A 545 -17.41 0.04 -20.23
CA SER A 545 -17.57 -0.29 -21.66
C SER A 545 -16.59 -1.39 -22.12
N PRO A 546 -16.98 -2.28 -23.05
CA PRO A 546 -16.07 -3.24 -23.68
C PRO A 546 -14.78 -2.61 -24.19
N GLU A 547 -14.91 -1.45 -24.84
CA GLU A 547 -13.83 -0.65 -25.42
C GLU A 547 -12.79 -0.25 -24.36
N ALA A 548 -13.22 0.12 -23.15
CA ALA A 548 -12.33 0.44 -22.04
C ALA A 548 -11.56 -0.79 -21.53
N TYR A 549 -12.18 -1.97 -21.51
CA TYR A 549 -11.50 -3.21 -21.12
C TYR A 549 -10.40 -3.59 -22.11
N ASP A 550 -10.64 -3.40 -23.41
CA ASP A 550 -9.63 -3.66 -24.44
C ASP A 550 -8.52 -2.60 -24.42
N ILE A 551 -8.84 -1.32 -24.15
CA ILE A 551 -7.83 -0.24 -23.97
C ILE A 551 -6.82 -0.55 -22.86
N VAL A 552 -7.30 -0.94 -21.66
CA VAL A 552 -6.38 -1.28 -20.57
C VAL A 552 -5.64 -2.60 -20.83
N ASP A 553 -6.23 -3.52 -21.59
CA ASP A 553 -5.56 -4.73 -22.05
C ASP A 553 -4.37 -4.41 -22.97
N ARG A 554 -4.56 -3.58 -24.01
CA ARG A 554 -3.48 -3.10 -24.91
C ARG A 554 -2.37 -2.39 -24.14
N ILE A 555 -2.73 -1.42 -23.30
CA ILE A 555 -1.76 -0.59 -22.57
C ILE A 555 -0.94 -1.41 -21.57
N VAL A 556 -1.57 -2.33 -20.83
CA VAL A 556 -0.87 -3.13 -19.81
C VAL A 556 -0.09 -4.29 -20.44
N GLU A 557 -0.51 -4.83 -21.60
CA GLU A 557 0.33 -5.74 -22.40
C GLU A 557 1.63 -5.07 -22.82
N PHE A 558 1.55 -3.87 -23.41
CA PHE A 558 2.72 -3.10 -23.85
C PHE A 558 3.68 -2.79 -22.70
N ILE A 559 3.17 -2.29 -21.57
CA ILE A 559 3.98 -2.00 -20.38
C ILE A 559 4.66 -3.27 -19.86
N SER A 560 3.96 -4.42 -19.84
CA SER A 560 4.53 -5.70 -19.41
C SER A 560 5.61 -6.20 -20.36
N TYR A 561 5.37 -6.10 -21.67
CA TYR A 561 6.34 -6.46 -22.70
C TYR A 561 7.66 -5.69 -22.52
N VAL A 562 7.58 -4.36 -22.49
CA VAL A 562 8.75 -3.48 -22.35
C VAL A 562 9.42 -3.66 -20.97
N ALA A 563 8.65 -3.86 -19.90
CA ALA A 563 9.21 -4.05 -18.56
C ALA A 563 10.01 -5.36 -18.42
N ILE A 564 9.54 -6.44 -19.04
CA ILE A 564 10.26 -7.72 -19.08
C ILE A 564 11.46 -7.64 -20.04
N ASP A 565 11.33 -6.97 -21.19
CA ASP A 565 12.41 -6.76 -22.16
C ASP A 565 13.58 -5.96 -21.55
N GLU A 566 13.29 -4.86 -20.85
CA GLU A 566 14.30 -4.10 -20.09
C GLU A 566 14.94 -4.93 -18.96
N SER A 567 14.18 -5.80 -18.28
CA SER A 567 14.77 -6.71 -17.28
C SER A 567 15.68 -7.76 -17.94
N CYS A 568 15.48 -8.09 -19.23
CA CYS A 568 16.45 -8.86 -20.02
C CYS A 568 17.69 -8.02 -20.37
N ASP A 569 17.51 -6.77 -20.83
CA ASP A 569 18.61 -5.84 -21.14
C ASP A 569 19.51 -5.58 -19.92
N LEU A 570 18.92 -5.39 -18.74
CA LEU A 570 19.65 -5.27 -17.48
C LEU A 570 20.30 -6.57 -17.03
N ALA A 571 19.79 -7.75 -17.43
CA ALA A 571 20.47 -9.03 -17.17
C ALA A 571 21.70 -9.20 -18.06
N GLU A 572 21.63 -8.74 -19.31
CA GLU A 572 22.76 -8.70 -20.24
C GLU A 572 23.83 -7.68 -19.78
N GLU A 573 23.45 -6.54 -19.18
CA GLU A 573 24.40 -5.57 -18.63
C GLU A 573 24.99 -5.97 -17.25
N ARG A 574 24.16 -6.49 -16.33
CA ARG A 574 24.46 -6.59 -14.89
C ARG A 574 24.43 -8.02 -14.32
N GLY A 575 24.06 -9.01 -15.14
CA GLY A 575 23.77 -10.38 -14.71
C GLY A 575 22.34 -10.55 -14.14
N THR A 576 21.84 -11.78 -14.15
CA THR A 576 20.52 -12.15 -13.60
C THR A 576 20.46 -11.94 -12.08
N TYR A 577 19.25 -11.98 -11.50
CA TYR A 577 19.13 -12.13 -10.04
C TYR A 577 19.68 -13.50 -9.58
N PRO A 578 20.25 -13.61 -8.35
CA PRO A 578 20.84 -14.87 -7.86
C PRO A 578 19.92 -16.09 -7.93
N ASN A 579 18.64 -15.94 -7.58
CA ASN A 579 17.66 -17.03 -7.58
C ASN A 579 16.99 -17.28 -8.95
N PHE A 580 17.60 -16.87 -10.07
CA PHE A 580 17.04 -17.06 -11.42
C PHE A 580 16.93 -18.54 -11.83
N GLU A 581 17.92 -19.37 -11.50
CA GLU A 581 17.92 -20.79 -11.88
C GLU A 581 16.77 -21.56 -11.20
N GLY A 582 16.13 -22.46 -11.95
CA GLY A 582 14.95 -23.22 -11.52
C GLY A 582 13.64 -22.42 -11.48
N SER A 583 13.64 -21.11 -11.70
CA SER A 583 12.42 -20.28 -11.80
C SER A 583 11.54 -20.66 -13.00
N MET A 584 10.37 -20.03 -13.16
CA MET A 584 9.61 -20.15 -14.41
C MET A 584 10.22 -19.24 -15.51
N TRP A 585 10.84 -18.12 -15.14
CA TRP A 585 11.60 -17.27 -16.06
C TRP A 585 12.76 -18.04 -16.74
N SER A 586 13.54 -18.84 -16.00
CA SER A 586 14.62 -19.65 -16.62
C SER A 586 14.13 -20.72 -17.60
N LYS A 587 12.84 -21.06 -17.54
CA LYS A 587 12.15 -21.98 -18.47
C LYS A 587 11.50 -21.24 -19.65
N GLY A 588 11.47 -19.90 -19.60
CA GLY A 588 10.91 -19.04 -20.65
C GLY A 588 9.43 -18.71 -20.52
N TYR A 589 8.83 -18.88 -19.34
CA TYR A 589 7.45 -18.48 -19.11
C TYR A 589 7.36 -16.98 -18.88
N VAL A 590 6.32 -16.36 -19.44
CA VAL A 590 5.88 -14.98 -19.14
C VAL A 590 4.53 -14.99 -18.37
N PRO A 591 4.05 -13.86 -17.81
CA PRO A 591 2.86 -13.85 -16.94
C PRO A 591 1.59 -14.42 -17.58
N PHE A 592 1.47 -14.28 -18.90
CA PHE A 592 0.37 -14.81 -19.70
C PHE A 592 0.30 -16.35 -19.67
N ASP A 593 1.45 -17.01 -19.81
CA ASP A 593 1.56 -18.47 -19.93
C ASP A 593 1.07 -19.19 -18.66
N THR A 594 1.21 -18.52 -17.51
CA THR A 594 0.80 -19.08 -16.21
C THR A 594 -0.71 -19.27 -16.06
N MET A 595 -1.54 -18.66 -16.91
CA MET A 595 -2.99 -18.82 -16.85
C MET A 595 -3.43 -20.26 -17.17
N GLU A 596 -2.75 -20.92 -18.12
CA GLU A 596 -3.06 -22.32 -18.47
C GLU A 596 -2.75 -23.26 -17.29
N LYS A 597 -1.65 -23.00 -16.55
CA LYS A 597 -1.29 -23.79 -15.36
C LYS A 597 -2.37 -23.72 -14.27
N VAL A 598 -3.08 -22.60 -14.12
CA VAL A 598 -4.22 -22.50 -13.19
C VAL A 598 -5.41 -23.32 -13.69
N GLU A 599 -5.74 -23.28 -14.97
CA GLU A 599 -6.85 -24.07 -15.53
C GLU A 599 -6.62 -25.58 -15.41
N GLN A 600 -5.38 -26.03 -15.68
CA GLN A 600 -4.99 -27.43 -15.58
C GLN A 600 -5.06 -27.96 -14.14
N ASP A 601 -4.57 -27.19 -13.16
CA ASP A 601 -4.54 -27.58 -11.74
C ASP A 601 -5.94 -27.50 -11.08
N ARG A 602 -6.66 -26.41 -11.34
CA ARG A 602 -8.01 -26.17 -10.80
C ARG A 602 -9.07 -27.12 -11.37
N GLY A 603 -8.88 -27.59 -12.60
CA GLY A 603 -9.87 -28.35 -13.36
C GLY A 603 -11.07 -27.51 -13.84
N VAL A 604 -10.98 -26.18 -13.78
CA VAL A 604 -12.03 -25.23 -14.19
C VAL A 604 -11.44 -24.24 -15.19
N LYS A 605 -12.07 -24.12 -16.36
CA LYS A 605 -11.69 -23.11 -17.37
C LYS A 605 -11.92 -21.71 -16.83
N LEU A 606 -10.95 -20.82 -17.01
CA LEU A 606 -11.09 -19.41 -16.62
C LEU A 606 -11.95 -18.65 -17.65
N SER A 607 -12.79 -17.73 -17.17
CA SER A 607 -13.50 -16.74 -18.00
C SER A 607 -12.65 -15.50 -18.33
N GLN A 608 -11.33 -15.59 -18.12
CA GLN A 608 -10.31 -14.60 -18.46
C GLN A 608 -9.98 -14.65 -19.96
N ASP A 609 -9.93 -13.47 -20.59
CA ASP A 609 -9.56 -13.31 -22.01
C ASP A 609 -8.16 -13.90 -22.34
N ARG A 610 -7.94 -14.24 -23.62
CA ARG A 610 -6.70 -14.81 -24.16
C ARG A 610 -6.17 -14.12 -25.43
N THR A 611 -6.63 -12.90 -25.73
CA THR A 611 -6.03 -12.09 -26.80
C THR A 611 -4.70 -11.49 -26.36
N TYR A 612 -3.82 -11.26 -27.34
CA TYR A 612 -2.52 -10.62 -27.23
C TYR A 612 -2.10 -10.09 -28.61
N THR A 613 -1.21 -9.08 -28.68
CA THR A 613 -0.71 -8.56 -29.97
C THR A 613 0.80 -8.34 -30.03
N MET A 614 1.52 -8.41 -28.91
CA MET A 614 2.99 -8.26 -28.90
C MET A 614 3.69 -9.57 -29.29
N ASP A 615 4.94 -9.47 -29.79
CA ASP A 615 5.80 -10.62 -30.14
C ASP A 615 6.37 -11.29 -28.88
N TRP A 616 5.49 -11.97 -28.15
CA TRP A 616 5.84 -12.72 -26.93
C TRP A 616 6.78 -13.89 -27.21
N ASP A 617 6.81 -14.46 -28.41
CA ASP A 617 7.72 -15.57 -28.73
C ASP A 617 9.18 -15.12 -28.77
N ARG A 618 9.47 -13.95 -29.37
CA ARG A 618 10.79 -13.29 -29.21
C ARG A 618 11.14 -13.08 -27.74
N LEU A 619 10.19 -12.61 -26.94
CA LEU A 619 10.43 -12.24 -25.54
C LEU A 619 10.66 -13.48 -24.65
N ARG A 620 9.91 -14.57 -24.83
CA ARG A 620 10.17 -15.88 -24.19
C ARG A 620 11.59 -16.37 -24.46
N GLU A 621 12.12 -16.19 -25.68
CA GLU A 621 13.51 -16.53 -26.05
C GLU A 621 14.57 -15.52 -25.56
N ARG A 622 14.19 -14.32 -25.08
CA ARG A 622 15.08 -13.48 -24.27
C ARG A 622 15.09 -13.93 -22.81
N VAL A 623 13.89 -14.07 -22.23
CA VAL A 623 13.66 -14.43 -20.82
C VAL A 623 14.40 -15.72 -20.40
N LYS A 624 14.46 -16.74 -21.27
CA LYS A 624 15.27 -17.97 -21.06
C LYS A 624 16.77 -17.72 -20.83
N LYS A 625 17.34 -16.64 -21.39
CA LYS A 625 18.76 -16.31 -21.27
C LYS A 625 19.07 -15.57 -19.96
N GLY A 626 18.10 -14.85 -19.42
CA GLY A 626 18.22 -14.12 -18.16
C GLY A 626 17.21 -12.99 -18.01
N VAL A 627 16.72 -12.79 -16.79
CA VAL A 627 16.07 -11.54 -16.36
C VAL A 627 16.76 -11.02 -15.08
N ARG A 628 16.79 -9.70 -14.91
CA ARG A 628 17.50 -9.02 -13.82
C ARG A 628 16.75 -9.12 -12.49
N ASN A 629 15.44 -9.29 -12.54
CA ASN A 629 14.54 -9.17 -11.39
C ASN A 629 13.61 -10.39 -11.30
N ALA A 630 13.38 -10.92 -10.09
CA ALA A 630 12.45 -12.03 -9.89
C ALA A 630 10.99 -11.65 -10.20
N THR A 631 10.67 -10.36 -10.16
CA THR A 631 9.40 -9.80 -10.58
C THR A 631 9.59 -8.38 -11.13
N VAL A 632 8.68 -7.93 -12.00
CA VAL A 632 8.72 -6.62 -12.67
C VAL A 632 7.48 -5.74 -12.45
N MET A 633 6.27 -6.29 -12.28
CA MET A 633 5.02 -5.50 -12.28
C MET A 633 4.09 -5.76 -11.09
N MET A 634 3.41 -4.70 -10.66
CA MET A 634 2.27 -4.77 -9.71
C MET A 634 1.51 -3.45 -9.70
N ILE A 635 0.18 -3.48 -9.54
CA ILE A 635 -0.63 -2.25 -9.46
C ILE A 635 -0.98 -1.97 -7.99
N ALA A 636 -0.07 -1.26 -7.31
CA ALA A 636 -0.23 -0.81 -5.93
C ALA A 636 -1.16 0.42 -5.80
N PRO A 637 -1.67 0.75 -4.59
CA PRO A 637 -2.58 1.87 -4.38
C PRO A 637 -1.75 3.14 -4.09
N ASN A 638 -1.56 3.95 -5.13
CA ASN A 638 -0.60 5.06 -5.13
C ASN A 638 -1.16 6.43 -4.71
N GLY A 639 -2.30 6.48 -4.01
CA GLY A 639 -3.10 7.69 -3.71
C GLY A 639 -2.48 8.83 -2.87
N ASN A 640 -1.15 8.84 -2.65
CA ASN A 640 -0.42 10.07 -2.28
C ASN A 640 0.55 10.50 -3.39
N SER A 641 1.20 9.54 -4.07
CA SER A 641 1.99 9.81 -5.29
C SER A 641 1.09 10.31 -6.43
N SER A 642 -0.12 9.75 -6.61
CA SER A 642 -1.06 10.20 -7.65
C SER A 642 -1.59 11.61 -7.37
N LEU A 643 -1.81 11.99 -6.09
CA LEU A 643 -2.11 13.37 -5.71
C LEU A 643 -0.94 14.32 -6.04
N THR A 644 0.30 13.91 -5.77
CA THR A 644 1.51 14.67 -6.12
C THR A 644 1.72 14.78 -7.64
N ALA A 645 1.33 13.76 -8.41
CA ALA A 645 1.32 13.77 -9.88
C ALA A 645 0.17 14.62 -10.46
N GLY A 646 -0.98 14.65 -9.80
CA GLY A 646 -2.20 15.37 -10.22
C GLY A 646 -3.25 14.50 -10.93
N THR A 647 -3.39 13.22 -10.58
CA THR A 647 -4.18 12.21 -11.33
C THR A 647 -4.82 11.13 -10.42
N SER A 648 -5.74 10.32 -10.97
CA SER A 648 -6.44 9.24 -10.27
C SER A 648 -5.47 8.14 -9.79
N PRO A 649 -5.78 7.49 -8.65
CA PRO A 649 -4.94 6.42 -8.12
C PRO A 649 -5.12 5.12 -8.92
N GLY A 650 -4.01 4.46 -9.25
CA GLY A 650 -3.99 3.12 -9.81
C GLY A 650 -4.90 2.95 -11.04
N ILE A 651 -5.68 1.86 -11.00
CA ILE A 651 -6.74 1.51 -11.96
C ILE A 651 -8.13 1.96 -11.48
N ASP A 652 -8.26 2.76 -10.43
CA ASP A 652 -9.57 3.12 -9.87
C ASP A 652 -10.26 4.25 -10.65
N PRO A 653 -11.60 4.16 -10.85
CA PRO A 653 -12.39 5.29 -11.36
C PRO A 653 -12.47 6.42 -10.33
N ARG A 654 -12.95 7.59 -10.75
CA ARG A 654 -13.27 8.67 -9.81
C ARG A 654 -14.36 8.25 -8.83
N PHE A 655 -14.06 8.38 -7.53
CA PHE A 655 -15.03 8.21 -6.44
C PHE A 655 -16.21 9.18 -6.53
N ALA A 656 -15.94 10.43 -6.92
CA ALA A 656 -16.93 11.48 -7.20
C ALA A 656 -16.32 12.51 -8.16
N LEU A 657 -17.16 13.29 -8.86
CA LEU A 657 -16.70 14.33 -9.80
C LEU A 657 -16.45 15.69 -9.11
N VAL A 658 -17.09 15.94 -7.96
CA VAL A 658 -16.90 17.12 -7.11
C VAL A 658 -17.04 16.71 -5.63
N PHE A 659 -15.97 16.76 -4.84
CA PHE A 659 -16.05 16.38 -3.42
C PHE A 659 -15.01 17.04 -2.50
N SER A 660 -15.35 17.19 -1.21
CA SER A 660 -14.42 17.70 -0.20
C SER A 660 -13.48 16.60 0.31
N ARG A 661 -12.27 16.54 -0.24
CA ARG A 661 -11.21 15.64 0.21
C ARG A 661 -10.62 16.15 1.53
N THR A 662 -10.82 15.39 2.62
CA THR A 662 -10.14 15.66 3.90
C THR A 662 -8.77 14.97 3.91
N THR A 663 -7.72 15.73 4.22
CA THR A 663 -6.34 15.24 4.38
C THR A 663 -5.81 15.56 5.78
N MET A 664 -4.58 15.14 6.10
CA MET A 664 -3.89 15.58 7.32
C MET A 664 -3.60 17.09 7.35
N ASN A 665 -3.68 17.77 6.19
CA ASN A 665 -3.28 19.17 6.01
C ASN A 665 -4.47 20.14 5.93
N GLY A 666 -5.70 19.62 5.97
CA GLY A 666 -6.92 20.42 5.76
C GLY A 666 -7.96 19.70 4.91
N LYS A 667 -9.09 20.39 4.65
CA LYS A 667 -10.10 20.00 3.67
C LYS A 667 -9.88 20.79 2.38
N PHE A 668 -9.86 20.10 1.26
CA PHE A 668 -9.72 20.71 -0.07
C PHE A 668 -10.86 20.25 -0.96
N LEU A 669 -11.26 21.08 -1.91
CA LEU A 669 -12.25 20.71 -2.92
C LEU A 669 -11.52 20.02 -4.08
N ASP A 670 -11.93 18.79 -4.37
CA ASP A 670 -11.42 17.96 -5.46
C ASP A 670 -12.46 17.96 -6.59
N ILE A 671 -12.06 18.37 -7.78
CA ILE A 671 -12.94 18.62 -8.92
C ILE A 671 -12.35 18.01 -10.18
N ASN A 672 -13.18 17.33 -10.94
CA ASN A 672 -12.80 16.80 -12.26
C ASN A 672 -12.55 17.93 -13.28
N ARG A 673 -11.27 18.29 -13.47
CA ARG A 673 -10.84 19.28 -14.47
C ARG A 673 -11.22 18.87 -15.91
N ASN A 674 -11.16 17.58 -16.26
CA ASN A 674 -11.51 17.08 -17.59
C ASN A 674 -13.01 17.32 -17.90
N LEU A 675 -13.89 17.00 -16.95
CA LEU A 675 -15.32 17.28 -17.06
C LEU A 675 -15.58 18.78 -17.25
N ILE A 676 -14.96 19.65 -16.46
CA ILE A 676 -15.15 21.10 -16.59
C ILE A 676 -14.65 21.61 -17.94
N GLY A 677 -13.52 21.12 -18.45
CA GLY A 677 -13.06 21.39 -19.81
C GLY A 677 -14.17 21.09 -20.84
N LYS A 678 -14.76 19.90 -20.76
CA LYS A 678 -15.83 19.49 -21.69
C LYS A 678 -17.13 20.30 -21.54
N LEU A 679 -17.49 20.70 -20.31
CA LEU A 679 -18.65 21.57 -20.06
C LEU A 679 -18.41 23.01 -20.54
N LYS A 680 -17.16 23.49 -20.55
CA LYS A 680 -16.76 24.78 -21.14
C LYS A 680 -16.73 24.74 -22.67
N GLU A 681 -16.23 23.68 -23.29
CA GLU A 681 -16.33 23.45 -24.74
C GLU A 681 -17.80 23.50 -25.23
N LEU A 682 -18.68 22.82 -24.49
CA LEU A 682 -20.13 22.81 -24.73
C LEU A 682 -20.83 24.13 -24.34
N LYS A 683 -20.11 25.07 -23.71
CA LYS A 683 -20.58 26.39 -23.24
C LYS A 683 -21.73 26.35 -22.23
N ILE A 684 -21.86 25.25 -21.47
CA ILE A 684 -22.90 25.04 -20.45
C ILE A 684 -22.38 25.10 -19.01
N TRP A 685 -21.07 25.30 -18.79
CA TRP A 685 -20.45 25.34 -17.46
C TRP A 685 -21.13 26.33 -16.50
N GLU A 686 -21.27 27.58 -16.91
CA GLU A 686 -21.86 28.66 -16.08
C GLU A 686 -23.32 28.40 -15.74
N ASP A 687 -24.10 27.79 -16.64
CA ASP A 687 -25.52 27.48 -16.44
C ASP A 687 -25.75 26.38 -15.40
N ILE A 688 -24.77 25.46 -15.22
CA ILE A 688 -24.96 24.24 -14.43
C ILE A 688 -24.01 24.07 -13.24
N ARG A 689 -22.98 24.91 -13.08
CA ARG A 689 -21.99 24.84 -11.99
C ARG A 689 -22.65 24.66 -10.61
N ASP A 690 -23.57 25.56 -10.24
CA ASP A 690 -24.23 25.54 -8.94
C ASP A 690 -25.04 24.25 -8.71
N GLU A 691 -25.69 23.75 -9.77
CA GLU A 691 -26.43 22.50 -9.73
C GLU A 691 -25.48 21.30 -9.57
N LEU A 692 -24.37 21.25 -10.33
CA LEU A 692 -23.33 20.21 -10.22
C LEU A 692 -22.73 20.12 -8.81
N ILE A 693 -22.35 21.27 -8.23
CA ILE A 693 -21.79 21.33 -6.87
C ILE A 693 -22.84 20.90 -5.84
N SER A 694 -24.10 21.35 -5.98
CA SER A 694 -25.19 20.94 -5.08
C SER A 694 -25.47 19.43 -5.12
N ARG A 695 -25.23 18.79 -6.28
CA ARG A 695 -25.36 17.35 -6.52
C ARG A 695 -24.08 16.56 -6.20
N GLN A 696 -23.04 17.20 -5.67
CA GLN A 696 -21.74 16.59 -5.36
C GLN A 696 -21.11 15.87 -6.58
N GLY A 697 -21.34 16.46 -7.76
CA GLY A 697 -20.87 15.91 -9.03
C GLY A 697 -21.77 14.84 -9.68
N ASP A 698 -22.95 14.51 -9.14
CA ASP A 698 -23.87 13.61 -9.85
C ASP A 698 -24.53 14.29 -11.06
N ILE A 699 -23.95 14.05 -12.23
CA ILE A 699 -24.40 14.53 -13.54
C ILE A 699 -25.59 13.76 -14.12
N SER A 700 -25.97 12.61 -13.54
CA SER A 700 -26.93 11.68 -14.14
C SER A 700 -28.33 12.27 -14.36
N GLN A 701 -28.68 13.30 -13.58
CA GLN A 701 -29.99 13.95 -13.56
C GLN A 701 -29.90 15.46 -13.92
N ILE A 702 -28.91 15.85 -14.72
CA ILE A 702 -28.77 17.21 -15.27
C ILE A 702 -29.09 17.16 -16.77
N ASP A 703 -30.24 17.74 -17.14
CA ASP A 703 -30.81 17.62 -18.50
C ASP A 703 -29.92 18.25 -19.60
N LEU A 704 -29.15 19.29 -19.26
CA LEU A 704 -28.25 20.01 -20.18
C LEU A 704 -26.97 19.24 -20.53
N ILE A 705 -26.60 18.20 -19.78
CA ILE A 705 -25.38 17.41 -20.05
C ILE A 705 -25.70 16.29 -21.05
N PRO A 706 -25.03 16.18 -22.21
CA PRO A 706 -25.28 15.11 -23.18
C PRO A 706 -25.03 13.70 -22.61
N ASP A 707 -25.82 12.71 -23.06
CA ASP A 707 -25.78 11.36 -22.47
C ASP A 707 -24.48 10.58 -22.73
N ASN A 708 -23.71 10.91 -23.77
CA ASN A 708 -22.35 10.37 -23.96
C ASN A 708 -21.41 10.87 -22.85
N ILE A 709 -21.51 12.15 -22.48
CA ILE A 709 -20.76 12.73 -21.34
C ILE A 709 -21.21 12.07 -20.03
N LYS A 710 -22.52 11.87 -19.82
CA LYS A 710 -23.05 11.15 -18.65
C LYS A 710 -22.53 9.71 -18.54
N LYS A 711 -22.27 9.02 -19.67
CA LYS A 711 -21.71 7.66 -19.70
C LYS A 711 -20.23 7.61 -19.32
N VAL A 712 -19.42 8.52 -19.85
CA VAL A 712 -17.96 8.53 -19.62
C VAL A 712 -17.64 8.88 -18.17
N TYR A 713 -18.24 9.96 -17.65
CA TYR A 713 -17.95 10.46 -16.29
C TYR A 713 -18.80 9.78 -15.20
N LYS A 714 -19.04 8.47 -15.30
CA LYS A 714 -19.65 7.68 -14.20
C LYS A 714 -18.73 7.67 -12.98
N THR A 715 -19.32 7.81 -11.79
CA THR A 715 -18.60 7.64 -10.51
C THR A 715 -18.48 6.17 -10.10
N SER A 716 -17.61 5.87 -9.13
CA SER A 716 -17.35 4.50 -8.67
C SER A 716 -18.59 3.75 -8.11
N PHE A 717 -19.66 4.45 -7.74
CA PHE A 717 -20.94 3.84 -7.32
C PHE A 717 -22.02 3.81 -8.43
N GLN A 718 -21.67 4.18 -9.67
CA GLN A 718 -22.54 4.13 -10.86
C GLN A 718 -22.04 3.15 -11.93
N ILE A 719 -20.88 2.54 -11.69
CA ILE A 719 -20.22 1.51 -12.49
C ILE A 719 -20.67 0.13 -11.99
N ASP A 720 -20.88 -0.83 -12.89
CA ASP A 720 -21.20 -2.21 -12.51
C ASP A 720 -20.02 -2.85 -11.73
N PRO A 721 -20.25 -3.49 -10.56
CA PRO A 721 -19.19 -4.18 -9.82
C PRO A 721 -18.38 -5.21 -10.62
N LEU A 722 -18.97 -5.83 -11.66
CA LEU A 722 -18.26 -6.76 -12.55
C LEU A 722 -17.24 -6.05 -13.46
N ALA A 723 -17.42 -4.77 -13.77
CA ALA A 723 -16.44 -3.99 -14.57
C ALA A 723 -15.08 -3.88 -13.87
N TYR A 724 -15.07 -3.87 -12.53
CA TYR A 724 -13.84 -3.95 -11.73
C TYR A 724 -13.16 -5.31 -11.89
N VAL A 725 -13.94 -6.39 -11.91
CA VAL A 725 -13.43 -7.75 -12.07
C VAL A 725 -12.89 -7.99 -13.48
N GLU A 726 -13.60 -7.52 -14.51
CA GLU A 726 -13.13 -7.54 -15.90
C GLU A 726 -11.83 -6.75 -16.05
N THR A 727 -11.81 -5.47 -15.62
CA THR A 727 -10.59 -4.62 -15.63
C THR A 727 -9.41 -5.29 -14.90
N ALA A 728 -9.65 -5.89 -13.74
CA ALA A 728 -8.62 -6.63 -13.00
C ALA A 728 -8.15 -7.89 -13.75
N SER A 729 -9.06 -8.64 -14.34
CA SER A 729 -8.75 -9.84 -15.13
C SER A 729 -7.89 -9.49 -16.35
N ARG A 730 -8.23 -8.43 -17.08
CA ARG A 730 -7.45 -7.91 -18.22
C ARG A 730 -6.02 -7.56 -17.80
N CYS A 731 -5.87 -6.76 -16.74
CA CYS A 731 -4.57 -6.42 -16.17
C CYS A 731 -3.79 -7.67 -15.69
N GLN A 732 -4.47 -8.63 -15.06
CA GLN A 732 -3.83 -9.79 -14.44
C GLN A 732 -3.33 -10.83 -15.46
N LYS A 733 -3.66 -10.73 -16.76
CA LYS A 733 -2.97 -11.50 -17.81
C LYS A 733 -1.47 -11.17 -17.85
N TRP A 734 -1.14 -9.89 -17.63
CA TRP A 734 0.16 -9.28 -17.90
C TRP A 734 1.04 -9.08 -16.67
N ILE A 735 0.46 -9.15 -15.48
CA ILE A 735 1.13 -8.86 -14.21
C ILE A 735 1.57 -10.17 -13.52
N ASP A 736 2.86 -10.26 -13.24
CA ASP A 736 3.54 -11.38 -12.55
C ASP A 736 3.24 -11.41 -11.05
N GLN A 737 3.12 -10.25 -10.39
CA GLN A 737 2.53 -10.17 -9.05
C GLN A 737 1.00 -9.95 -9.13
N ALA A 738 0.41 -9.05 -8.33
CA ALA A 738 -1.03 -8.83 -8.24
C ALA A 738 -1.40 -7.32 -8.25
N MET A 739 -2.61 -6.97 -7.75
CA MET A 739 -3.09 -5.59 -7.76
C MET A 739 -4.05 -5.24 -6.61
N SER A 740 -4.02 -3.99 -6.16
CA SER A 740 -4.89 -3.43 -5.13
C SER A 740 -6.29 -3.10 -5.65
N ARG A 741 -7.03 -4.09 -6.16
CA ARG A 741 -8.36 -3.91 -6.78
C ARG A 741 -9.42 -3.54 -5.73
N ASN A 742 -9.68 -2.24 -5.55
CA ASN A 742 -10.80 -1.76 -4.74
C ASN A 742 -12.14 -2.11 -5.40
N MET A 743 -13.13 -2.51 -4.61
CA MET A 743 -14.47 -2.85 -5.07
C MET A 743 -15.49 -1.83 -4.56
N TYR A 744 -16.45 -1.45 -5.40
CA TYR A 744 -17.47 -0.46 -5.05
C TYR A 744 -18.87 -1.02 -5.31
N PHE A 745 -19.77 -0.93 -4.34
CA PHE A 745 -21.15 -1.39 -4.45
C PHE A 745 -22.13 -0.34 -3.93
N GLU A 746 -23.19 -0.09 -4.71
CA GLU A 746 -24.35 0.73 -4.28
C GLU A 746 -25.32 -0.07 -3.41
N ASP A 747 -25.77 -1.22 -3.92
CA ASP A 747 -26.66 -2.11 -3.19
C ASP A 747 -25.91 -2.88 -2.07
N ARG A 748 -26.67 -3.60 -1.24
CA ARG A 748 -26.16 -4.35 -0.09
C ARG A 748 -26.54 -5.83 -0.16
N ASP A 749 -26.78 -6.34 -1.36
CA ASP A 749 -27.11 -7.74 -1.56
C ASP A 749 -25.85 -8.62 -1.39
N VAL A 750 -25.88 -9.48 -0.38
CA VAL A 750 -24.74 -10.34 -0.03
C VAL A 750 -24.58 -11.49 -1.04
N GLU A 751 -25.65 -12.00 -1.63
CA GLU A 751 -25.56 -13.05 -2.65
C GLU A 751 -24.97 -12.47 -3.94
N LYS A 752 -25.45 -11.30 -4.38
CA LYS A 752 -24.87 -10.57 -5.53
C LYS A 752 -23.37 -10.26 -5.32
N MET A 753 -22.98 -9.89 -4.10
CA MET A 753 -21.56 -9.73 -3.76
C MET A 753 -20.79 -11.05 -3.85
N MET A 754 -21.32 -12.15 -3.30
CA MET A 754 -20.71 -13.47 -3.41
C MET A 754 -20.49 -13.88 -4.87
N ASP A 755 -21.45 -13.63 -5.75
CA ASP A 755 -21.36 -13.93 -7.18
C ASP A 755 -20.26 -13.10 -7.87
N VAL A 756 -20.11 -11.81 -7.54
CA VAL A 756 -19.03 -10.95 -8.09
C VAL A 756 -17.64 -11.38 -7.60
N TYR A 757 -17.50 -11.83 -6.34
CA TYR A 757 -16.22 -12.38 -5.85
C TYR A 757 -15.94 -13.79 -6.37
N LEU A 758 -16.97 -14.58 -6.72
CA LEU A 758 -16.82 -15.85 -7.42
C LEU A 758 -16.37 -15.62 -8.87
N GLU A 759 -16.93 -14.62 -9.57
CA GLU A 759 -16.44 -14.19 -10.89
C GLU A 759 -14.97 -13.77 -10.82
N ALA A 760 -14.50 -13.07 -9.77
CA ALA A 760 -13.09 -12.73 -9.62
C ALA A 760 -12.18 -13.97 -9.56
N TRP A 761 -12.62 -15.02 -8.87
CA TRP A 761 -11.93 -16.31 -8.86
C TRP A 761 -11.93 -16.98 -10.24
N LEU A 762 -13.09 -17.09 -10.89
CA LEU A 762 -13.26 -17.66 -12.24
C LEU A 762 -12.47 -16.89 -13.32
N ARG A 763 -12.17 -15.62 -13.09
CA ARG A 763 -11.45 -14.72 -14.02
C ARG A 763 -9.97 -14.58 -13.72
N GLY A 764 -9.40 -15.49 -12.91
CA GLY A 764 -7.96 -15.60 -12.69
C GLY A 764 -7.33 -14.41 -11.97
N VAL A 765 -8.14 -13.62 -11.25
CA VAL A 765 -7.68 -12.52 -10.40
C VAL A 765 -6.98 -13.10 -9.17
N LYS A 766 -5.82 -12.57 -8.79
CA LYS A 766 -5.07 -13.03 -7.60
C LYS A 766 -5.64 -12.45 -6.30
N THR A 767 -6.06 -11.19 -6.31
CA THR A 767 -6.41 -10.44 -5.10
C THR A 767 -7.47 -9.38 -5.34
N THR A 768 -8.23 -9.05 -4.29
CA THR A 768 -9.03 -7.82 -4.18
C THR A 768 -8.55 -7.00 -2.98
N TYR A 769 -8.98 -5.75 -2.88
CA TYR A 769 -8.60 -4.85 -1.79
C TYR A 769 -9.85 -4.38 -1.02
N TYR A 770 -9.98 -3.08 -0.70
CA TYR A 770 -11.12 -2.59 0.09
C TYR A 770 -12.46 -2.78 -0.63
N LEU A 771 -13.48 -3.19 0.12
CA LEU A 771 -14.89 -3.08 -0.29
C LEU A 771 -15.46 -1.76 0.22
N HIS A 772 -15.79 -0.85 -0.69
CA HIS A 772 -16.47 0.40 -0.42
C HIS A 772 -17.97 0.26 -0.66
N MET A 773 -18.76 0.62 0.36
CA MET A 773 -20.22 0.62 0.29
C MET A 773 -20.76 2.04 0.19
N LYS A 774 -21.76 2.28 -0.68
CA LYS A 774 -22.41 3.60 -0.76
C LYS A 774 -23.04 3.97 0.60
N PRO A 775 -22.81 5.19 1.11
CA PRO A 775 -23.46 5.65 2.35
C PRO A 775 -24.98 5.74 2.18
N ARG A 776 -25.75 5.26 3.17
CA ARG A 776 -27.22 5.39 3.17
C ARG A 776 -27.72 6.83 3.30
N HIS A 777 -26.92 7.69 3.95
CA HIS A 777 -27.26 9.08 4.21
C HIS A 777 -26.04 9.98 3.93
N THR A 778 -26.25 11.00 3.11
CA THR A 778 -25.34 12.12 2.90
C THR A 778 -25.86 13.32 3.70
N ALA A 779 -24.98 14.02 4.43
CA ALA A 779 -25.36 15.23 5.14
C ALA A 779 -25.77 16.36 4.18
N GLU A 780 -26.76 17.17 4.57
CA GLU A 780 -27.15 18.38 3.82
C GLU A 780 -26.00 19.42 3.88
N GLN A 781 -25.55 19.92 2.73
CA GLN A 781 -24.38 20.81 2.62
C GLN A 781 -24.71 22.21 3.16
N SER A 782 -23.84 22.75 4.01
CA SER A 782 -23.99 24.10 4.58
C SER A 782 -23.44 25.23 3.68
N THR A 783 -22.80 24.89 2.56
CA THR A 783 -22.09 25.83 1.68
C THR A 783 -22.97 26.53 0.64
N ILE A 784 -24.19 26.05 0.39
CA ILE A 784 -25.07 26.57 -0.66
C ILE A 784 -26.36 27.12 -0.02
N ARG A 785 -26.85 28.27 -0.51
CA ARG A 785 -28.22 28.74 -0.24
C ARG A 785 -29.23 27.84 -0.98
N VAL A 786 -29.48 26.65 -0.47
CA VAL A 786 -30.51 25.72 -0.98
C VAL A 786 -31.88 26.40 -0.86
N ASN A 787 -32.33 27.02 -1.95
CA ASN A 787 -33.56 27.81 -1.96
C ASN A 787 -34.77 26.87 -2.05
N LYS A 788 -35.16 26.30 -0.90
CA LYS A 788 -36.13 25.19 -0.78
C LYS A 788 -37.49 25.49 -1.46
N ALA A 789 -37.85 26.76 -1.65
CA ALA A 789 -39.02 27.18 -2.43
C ALA A 789 -39.00 26.69 -3.90
N LYS A 790 -37.83 26.71 -4.58
CA LYS A 790 -37.72 26.18 -5.97
C LYS A 790 -37.91 24.65 -6.02
N ALA A 791 -37.45 23.93 -5.00
CA ALA A 791 -37.56 22.47 -4.94
C ALA A 791 -39.01 22.02 -4.68
N ILE A 792 -39.73 22.69 -3.77
CA ILE A 792 -41.14 22.41 -3.46
C ILE A 792 -42.02 22.62 -4.70
N ASN A 793 -41.80 23.71 -5.45
CA ASN A 793 -42.57 24.02 -6.66
C ASN A 793 -42.34 23.06 -7.85
N LYS A 794 -41.32 22.18 -7.82
CA LYS A 794 -41.15 21.11 -8.84
C LYS A 794 -41.90 19.81 -8.52
N LYS A 795 -42.54 19.68 -7.35
CA LYS A 795 -43.37 18.50 -6.97
C LYS A 795 -44.78 18.84 -6.41
N GLY A 796 -45.21 20.10 -6.51
CA GLY A 796 -46.59 20.51 -6.22
C GLY A 796 -47.34 20.97 -7.49
N PHE A 797 -48.63 20.60 -7.59
CA PHE A 797 -49.57 21.05 -8.64
C PHE A 797 -49.13 20.88 -10.11
N LYS A 798 -49.34 19.67 -10.66
CA LYS A 798 -49.56 19.50 -12.11
C LYS A 798 -50.69 18.51 -12.44
N SER A 799 -51.84 18.75 -11.84
CA SER A 799 -53.15 18.17 -12.23
C SER A 799 -54.27 19.12 -11.80
N VAL A 800 -55.42 19.06 -12.49
CA VAL A 800 -56.61 19.91 -12.29
C VAL A 800 -56.46 21.37 -12.77
N SER A 801 -56.28 21.54 -14.08
CA SER A 801 -56.93 22.63 -14.85
C SER A 801 -57.17 22.18 -16.30
N ASP A 802 -58.37 22.45 -16.81
CA ASP A 802 -58.73 22.69 -18.21
C ASP A 802 -58.85 21.53 -19.22
N ALA A 803 -59.90 20.71 -19.03
CA ALA A 803 -60.77 20.14 -20.09
C ALA A 803 -61.98 19.43 -19.43
N LYS A 804 -63.26 19.71 -19.72
CA LYS A 804 -63.93 20.69 -20.59
C LYS A 804 -65.28 21.09 -19.97
N THR A 805 -65.83 22.24 -20.37
CA THR A 805 -67.27 22.49 -20.30
C THR A 805 -67.98 21.92 -21.54
N ALA A 806 -68.93 21.01 -21.32
CA ALA A 806 -70.07 20.73 -22.17
C ALA A 806 -71.11 19.97 -21.33
N SER A 807 -72.39 20.28 -21.50
CA SER A 807 -73.50 19.44 -20.99
C SER A 807 -73.72 18.26 -21.93
N ASP A 808 -74.43 17.23 -21.46
CA ASP A 808 -75.80 16.96 -21.91
C ASP A 808 -76.41 15.75 -21.17
N ASP A 809 -77.70 15.55 -21.37
CA ASP A 809 -78.67 14.86 -20.53
C ASP A 809 -78.42 13.37 -20.17
N ASN A 810 -78.56 13.11 -18.86
CA ASN A 810 -79.35 12.05 -18.22
C ASN A 810 -80.01 10.91 -19.05
N VAL A 811 -79.99 9.70 -18.43
CA VAL A 811 -81.00 8.60 -18.47
C VAL A 811 -80.86 7.45 -19.50
N GLU A 812 -80.44 6.29 -18.96
CA GLU A 812 -80.87 4.89 -19.21
C GLU A 812 -80.65 4.11 -20.54
N SER A 813 -80.72 2.78 -20.39
CA SER A 813 -80.99 1.70 -21.37
C SER A 813 -79.85 1.07 -22.22
N ASP A 814 -79.29 0.00 -21.63
CA ASP A 814 -79.02 -1.35 -22.19
C ASP A 814 -79.20 -1.70 -23.69
N ILE A 815 -78.24 -2.50 -24.19
CA ILE A 815 -78.39 -3.67 -25.11
C ILE A 815 -78.78 -3.37 -26.59
N PRO A 816 -77.95 -3.77 -27.60
CA PRO A 816 -77.90 -5.18 -28.01
C PRO A 816 -76.54 -5.79 -28.47
N THR A 817 -76.15 -6.86 -27.77
CA THR A 817 -75.77 -8.23 -28.24
C THR A 817 -75.23 -8.55 -29.65
N ASN A 818 -74.12 -9.31 -29.62
CA ASN A 818 -73.82 -10.58 -30.33
C ASN A 818 -73.41 -10.65 -31.82
N LEU A 819 -72.30 -11.37 -32.06
CA LEU A 819 -72.12 -12.60 -32.88
C LEU A 819 -70.66 -13.10 -32.66
N SER A 820 -70.39 -14.15 -31.86
CA SER A 820 -70.14 -15.56 -32.26
C SER A 820 -69.10 -15.79 -33.39
N GLY A 821 -68.06 -16.63 -33.29
CA GLY A 821 -67.52 -17.44 -32.17
C GLY A 821 -67.31 -18.93 -32.53
N ALA A 822 -66.16 -19.55 -32.14
CA ALA A 822 -65.94 -21.01 -32.14
C ALA A 822 -64.65 -21.45 -31.36
N THR A 823 -64.80 -22.36 -30.39
CA THR A 823 -63.91 -23.50 -29.97
C THR A 823 -62.39 -23.31 -29.71
N SER A 824 -61.74 -23.94 -28.70
CA SER A 824 -62.18 -24.96 -27.71
C SER A 824 -61.17 -25.16 -26.54
N GLU A 825 -61.67 -25.43 -25.32
CA GLU A 825 -61.14 -26.33 -24.25
C GLU A 825 -59.75 -26.07 -23.60
N GLN A 826 -59.41 -26.39 -22.33
CA GLN A 826 -60.05 -26.92 -21.09
C GLN A 826 -59.25 -26.33 -19.87
N GLN A 827 -59.83 -25.85 -18.75
CA GLN A 827 -60.15 -26.55 -17.46
C GLN A 827 -59.00 -27.41 -16.85
N HIS A 828 -58.73 -27.53 -15.53
CA HIS A 828 -59.36 -27.21 -14.21
C HIS A 828 -58.30 -26.50 -13.28
N GLU A 829 -58.47 -26.01 -12.04
CA GLU A 829 -59.58 -25.57 -11.14
C GLU A 829 -58.96 -24.90 -9.86
N GLN A 830 -59.74 -24.22 -9.01
CA GLN A 830 -59.37 -23.73 -7.65
C GLN A 830 -60.16 -24.43 -6.52
N LYS A 831 -59.57 -24.62 -5.32
CA LYS A 831 -60.21 -24.83 -3.98
C LYS A 831 -59.11 -25.04 -2.90
N ALA A 832 -59.29 -24.84 -1.58
CA ALA A 832 -60.35 -24.20 -0.76
C ALA A 832 -59.82 -23.87 0.68
N PRO A 833 -60.54 -23.10 1.54
CA PRO A 833 -60.10 -22.67 2.87
C PRO A 833 -61.01 -23.15 4.05
N VAL A 834 -60.97 -22.45 5.21
CA VAL A 834 -61.84 -22.54 6.43
C VAL A 834 -61.33 -23.55 7.50
N VAL A 835 -61.23 -23.21 8.81
CA VAL A 835 -62.29 -23.25 9.88
C VAL A 835 -61.97 -22.37 11.13
N ARG A 836 -62.98 -21.58 11.59
CA ARG A 836 -63.48 -21.19 12.96
C ARG A 836 -62.62 -21.44 14.24
N ARG A 837 -62.74 -20.79 15.41
CA ARG A 837 -63.54 -19.70 16.11
C ARG A 837 -62.73 -19.39 17.42
N ARG A 838 -62.57 -18.19 18.03
CA ARG A 838 -63.43 -17.09 18.55
C ARG A 838 -64.09 -17.33 19.94
N VAL A 839 -63.96 -16.35 20.87
CA VAL A 839 -64.48 -16.25 22.27
C VAL A 839 -63.69 -17.10 23.29
N GLY A 840 -63.38 -16.72 24.55
CA GLY A 840 -63.58 -15.52 25.40
C GLY A 840 -62.75 -15.70 26.71
N PHE A 841 -62.80 -14.91 27.80
CA PHE A 841 -63.56 -13.69 28.18
C PHE A 841 -62.65 -12.78 29.09
N GLY A 842 -63.04 -12.31 30.30
CA GLY A 842 -62.11 -11.64 31.24
C GLY A 842 -62.69 -10.97 32.51
N ALA A 843 -61.80 -10.28 33.25
CA ALA A 843 -61.99 -9.30 34.36
C ALA A 843 -62.01 -9.75 35.86
N LEU A 844 -61.46 -8.85 36.71
CA LEU A 844 -61.48 -8.77 38.20
C LEU A 844 -60.61 -9.80 39.00
N SER A 845 -59.89 -9.45 40.07
CA SER A 845 -59.61 -8.15 40.73
C SER A 845 -58.40 -8.21 41.69
N GLN A 846 -57.72 -7.07 41.93
CA GLN A 846 -56.98 -6.60 43.14
C GLN A 846 -56.32 -7.65 44.08
N GLN A 847 -55.06 -7.55 44.51
CA GLN A 847 -54.05 -6.47 44.64
C GLN A 847 -52.63 -7.15 44.77
N LYS A 848 -51.44 -6.55 44.98
CA LYS A 848 -50.98 -5.19 45.40
C LYS A 848 -49.52 -4.92 44.94
N ASP A 849 -48.96 -3.79 45.39
CA ASP A 849 -47.56 -3.29 45.39
C ASP A 849 -46.47 -4.33 45.83
N GLU A 850 -45.16 -4.21 45.55
CA GLU A 850 -44.31 -3.03 45.27
C GLU A 850 -43.18 -3.27 44.21
N GLY A 851 -42.91 -2.24 43.38
CA GLY A 851 -41.56 -1.75 43.04
C GLY A 851 -40.47 -2.65 42.40
N SER A 852 -40.49 -2.83 41.08
CA SER A 852 -39.29 -2.71 40.22
C SER A 852 -39.66 -2.65 38.74
N GLU A 853 -39.14 -1.64 38.01
CA GLU A 853 -39.39 -1.49 36.57
C GLU A 853 -38.32 -2.23 35.75
N ALA A 854 -38.77 -3.12 34.87
CA ALA A 854 -37.96 -3.73 33.82
C ALA A 854 -38.78 -3.72 32.52
N GLU A 855 -38.29 -3.03 31.48
CA GLU A 855 -38.90 -3.05 30.15
C GLU A 855 -38.05 -3.87 29.17
N GLU A 856 -38.66 -4.94 28.63
CA GLU A 856 -38.32 -5.47 27.32
C GLU A 856 -39.24 -4.83 26.24
N PRO A 857 -38.99 -5.03 24.94
CA PRO A 857 -37.77 -4.61 24.26
C PRO A 857 -38.12 -3.79 23.00
N THR A 858 -37.77 -2.50 22.94
CA THR A 858 -38.02 -1.69 21.73
C THR A 858 -36.96 -1.93 20.66
N SER A 859 -37.37 -2.49 19.52
CA SER A 859 -36.51 -2.71 18.36
C SER A 859 -35.95 -1.39 17.82
N ARG A 860 -34.63 -1.19 17.90
CA ARG A 860 -33.94 -0.04 17.29
C ARG A 860 -33.14 -0.48 16.07
N GLN A 861 -33.18 0.36 15.04
CA GLN A 861 -32.56 0.10 13.74
C GLN A 861 -31.03 0.32 13.83
N ASN A 862 -30.25 -0.54 13.17
CA ASN A 862 -28.79 -0.46 13.18
C ASN A 862 -28.27 0.54 12.13
N ASP A 863 -28.15 1.80 12.52
CA ASP A 863 -27.49 2.84 11.73
C ASP A 863 -25.96 2.80 11.88
N ALA A 864 -25.35 1.79 11.26
CA ALA A 864 -23.90 1.69 11.09
C ALA A 864 -23.39 2.72 10.08
N VAL A 865 -23.23 3.98 10.50
CA VAL A 865 -22.65 5.04 9.68
C VAL A 865 -21.16 4.77 9.49
N SER A 866 -20.76 4.44 8.26
CA SER A 866 -19.34 4.40 7.87
C SER A 866 -18.77 5.82 7.82
N GLN A 867 -18.28 6.30 8.97
CA GLN A 867 -17.52 7.53 9.03
C GLN A 867 -16.05 7.24 8.67
N ILE A 868 -15.54 7.96 7.66
CA ILE A 868 -14.10 8.18 7.54
C ILE A 868 -13.69 9.03 8.76
N GLN A 869 -13.17 8.40 9.82
CA GLN A 869 -12.74 9.11 11.02
C GLN A 869 -11.25 9.52 10.95
N PRO A 870 -10.94 10.81 10.70
CA PRO A 870 -9.77 11.41 11.34
C PRO A 870 -10.02 11.45 12.86
N ALA A 871 -8.96 11.29 13.66
CA ALA A 871 -9.08 11.26 15.11
C ALA A 871 -9.63 12.58 15.68
N THR A 872 -10.63 12.49 16.56
CA THR A 872 -11.28 13.66 17.18
C THR A 872 -10.38 14.33 18.21
N SER A 873 -9.64 15.36 17.78
CA SER A 873 -9.15 16.38 18.70
C SER A 873 -10.35 17.19 19.21
N ARG A 874 -10.62 17.13 20.52
CA ARG A 874 -11.51 18.10 21.16
C ARG A 874 -10.78 19.44 21.23
N ARG A 875 -11.30 20.45 20.52
CA ARG A 875 -11.12 21.84 20.92
C ARG A 875 -12.36 22.27 21.70
N ASN A 876 -12.15 22.90 22.85
CA ASN A 876 -13.10 23.90 23.31
C ASN A 876 -12.73 25.19 22.60
N ASP A 877 -13.71 25.94 22.14
CA ASP A 877 -13.50 27.31 21.70
C ASP A 877 -13.45 28.21 22.95
N ASP A 878 -12.29 28.82 23.20
CA ASP A 878 -12.19 29.97 24.10
C ASP A 878 -10.97 30.82 23.74
N VAL A 879 -11.10 32.14 23.82
CA VAL A 879 -10.08 33.10 23.36
C VAL A 879 -9.02 33.29 24.43
N SER A 880 -7.73 33.14 24.07
CA SER A 880 -6.62 33.59 24.93
C SER A 880 -5.48 34.22 24.13
N GLN A 881 -4.90 35.27 24.69
CA GLN A 881 -3.80 36.03 24.08
C GLN A 881 -2.45 35.44 24.48
N ILE A 882 -1.45 35.60 23.61
CA ILE A 882 -0.07 35.16 23.87
C ILE A 882 0.63 36.19 24.78
N GLN A 883 1.14 35.72 25.93
CA GLN A 883 2.23 36.37 26.67
C GLN A 883 3.26 35.32 27.14
N PRO A 884 4.54 35.68 27.28
CA PRO A 884 5.63 34.71 27.39
C PRO A 884 5.73 34.04 28.77
N ALA A 885 6.28 32.83 28.78
CA ALA A 885 6.38 32.00 29.98
C ALA A 885 7.37 32.58 31.02
N THR A 886 6.94 32.60 32.29
CA THR A 886 7.82 32.82 33.45
C THR A 886 7.71 31.62 34.40
N SER A 887 8.84 31.03 34.80
CA SER A 887 8.83 29.81 35.61
C SER A 887 8.73 30.10 37.10
N ARG A 888 7.81 29.43 37.81
CA ARG A 888 7.90 29.19 39.27
C ARG A 888 7.41 27.78 39.61
N ARG A 889 8.03 27.18 40.64
CA ARG A 889 7.53 25.96 41.30
C ARG A 889 6.64 26.36 42.49
N ASN A 890 5.58 25.61 42.75
CA ASN A 890 5.43 24.77 43.95
C ASN A 890 4.01 24.19 44.09
N ASP A 891 3.97 22.90 44.42
CA ASP A 891 3.05 22.18 45.31
C ASP A 891 1.64 22.73 45.61
N ALA A 892 0.61 21.96 45.20
CA ALA A 892 -0.68 21.91 45.88
C ALA A 892 -1.25 20.47 45.83
N VAL A 893 -1.89 20.04 46.92
CA VAL A 893 -2.40 18.66 47.10
C VAL A 893 -3.81 18.50 46.52
N SER A 894 -4.12 17.31 45.99
CA SER A 894 -5.49 16.81 45.90
C SER A 894 -5.58 15.38 46.42
N GLN A 895 -6.63 15.05 47.17
CA GLN A 895 -6.87 13.72 47.74
C GLN A 895 -8.10 13.08 47.09
N ILE A 896 -7.96 11.84 46.62
CA ILE A 896 -9.05 10.88 46.43
C ILE A 896 -8.62 9.54 47.05
N GLN A 897 -9.55 8.81 47.66
CA GLN A 897 -9.25 7.68 48.55
C GLN A 897 -8.82 6.39 47.81
N PRO A 898 -8.00 5.52 48.45
CA PRO A 898 -7.49 4.29 47.84
C PRO A 898 -8.50 3.13 47.86
N ALA A 899 -8.27 2.14 46.99
CA ALA A 899 -9.08 0.92 46.90
C ALA A 899 -8.93 0.00 48.13
N THR A 900 -9.99 -0.74 48.44
CA THR A 900 -10.12 -1.61 49.62
C THR A 900 -9.44 -2.97 49.44
N SER A 901 -8.14 -3.03 49.73
CA SER A 901 -7.41 -4.30 49.88
C SER A 901 -7.82 -5.05 51.16
N ARG A 902 -8.33 -6.29 51.05
CA ARG A 902 -8.40 -7.23 52.19
C ARG A 902 -7.10 -8.04 52.27
N GLN A 903 -6.38 -7.89 53.37
CA GLN A 903 -5.17 -8.66 53.68
C GLN A 903 -5.48 -10.13 53.95
N ASN A 904 -4.48 -10.99 53.72
CA ASN A 904 -4.06 -11.99 54.70
C ASN A 904 -2.55 -12.21 54.56
N ASP A 905 -1.76 -11.63 55.46
CA ASP A 905 -0.31 -11.73 55.47
C ASP A 905 0.17 -13.03 56.14
N ALA A 906 1.15 -13.70 55.53
CA ALA A 906 2.02 -14.66 56.19
C ALA A 906 3.45 -14.09 56.20
N VAL A 907 3.99 -13.83 57.39
CA VAL A 907 5.15 -12.93 57.57
C VAL A 907 6.47 -13.69 57.68
N SER A 908 7.51 -13.20 56.98
CA SER A 908 8.90 -13.35 57.43
C SER A 908 9.64 -12.02 57.36
N LYS A 909 9.85 -11.39 58.53
CA LYS A 909 10.65 -10.17 58.69
C LYS A 909 12.08 -10.55 59.08
N ARG A 910 13.07 -10.12 58.31
CA ARG A 910 14.32 -9.56 58.86
C ARG A 910 14.74 -8.33 58.08
N LYS A 911 14.80 -7.19 58.77
CA LYS A 911 15.35 -5.94 58.26
C LYS A 911 16.62 -5.64 59.05
N SER A 912 17.68 -5.23 58.35
CA SER A 912 18.80 -4.39 58.83
C SER A 912 19.43 -4.65 60.20
N ILE A 913 20.77 -4.69 60.23
CA ILE A 913 21.56 -3.65 60.91
C ILE A 913 22.87 -3.48 60.13
N ALA A 914 23.38 -2.24 60.07
CA ALA A 914 24.67 -1.94 59.48
C ALA A 914 25.48 -1.06 60.44
N SER A 915 26.67 -1.52 60.84
CA SER A 915 27.74 -0.62 61.29
C SER A 915 29.14 -1.25 61.16
N GLN A 916 29.92 -0.61 60.29
CA GLN A 916 31.33 -0.25 60.46
C GLN A 916 32.33 -1.15 61.22
N ARG A 917 33.35 -1.57 60.45
CA ARG A 917 34.81 -1.39 60.70
C ARG A 917 35.56 -2.24 61.74
N ARG A 918 36.62 -2.90 61.20
CA ARG A 918 37.93 -3.25 61.81
C ARG A 918 37.94 -4.29 62.93
N GLY A 919 38.88 -5.25 62.86
CA GLY A 919 39.36 -5.93 64.08
C GLY A 919 39.59 -7.45 64.01
N ARG A 920 40.50 -7.90 63.15
CA ARG A 920 41.31 -9.14 63.28
C ARG A 920 41.55 -9.57 64.75
N VAL A 921 41.28 -10.83 65.12
CA VAL A 921 42.15 -11.74 65.94
C VAL A 921 41.55 -13.17 66.10
N GLU A 922 42.41 -14.08 66.52
CA GLU A 922 42.49 -15.54 66.35
C GLU A 922 41.56 -16.52 67.13
N LYS A 923 41.36 -17.70 66.51
CA LYS A 923 41.50 -19.09 67.04
C LYS A 923 40.62 -19.68 68.18
N LYS A 924 40.57 -21.02 68.10
CA LYS A 924 40.07 -22.09 69.00
C LYS A 924 38.55 -22.38 68.88
N ILE A 925 38.06 -23.60 68.61
CA ILE A 925 38.43 -25.02 68.83
C ILE A 925 37.73 -25.66 70.04
N ASN A 926 37.13 -26.84 69.77
CA ASN A 926 36.67 -27.94 70.63
C ASN A 926 35.26 -27.94 71.28
N HIS A 927 34.54 -29.06 70.99
CA HIS A 927 33.72 -29.89 71.89
C HIS A 927 32.38 -29.31 72.45
N GLU A 928 31.32 -30.09 72.77
CA GLU A 928 31.15 -31.56 72.72
C GLU A 928 29.65 -32.03 72.70
N ASN A 929 29.46 -33.29 72.30
CA ASN A 929 28.47 -34.30 72.75
C ASN A 929 26.92 -34.09 72.65
N ALA A 930 26.24 -35.23 72.42
CA ALA A 930 24.79 -35.45 72.46
C ALA A 930 24.34 -36.07 73.81
N PRO A 931 23.08 -36.55 74.01
CA PRO A 931 22.82 -37.98 73.70
C PRO A 931 21.34 -38.42 73.40
N THR A 932 21.18 -39.49 72.59
CA THR A 932 20.19 -40.64 72.65
C THR A 932 18.67 -40.41 72.88
N LYS A 933 17.71 -41.20 72.34
CA LYS A 933 17.62 -42.69 72.31
C LYS A 933 16.69 -43.27 71.21
N GLN A 934 17.11 -44.41 70.62
CA GLN A 934 16.45 -45.74 70.47
C GLN A 934 14.95 -45.85 70.01
N LEU A 935 14.47 -46.89 69.28
CA LEU A 935 14.96 -48.25 68.95
C LEU A 935 14.72 -48.70 67.48
N ASN A 936 15.65 -49.51 66.94
CA ASN A 936 15.54 -50.83 66.27
C ASN A 936 14.20 -51.39 65.68
N SER A 937 14.18 -52.28 64.66
CA SER A 937 15.21 -52.80 63.71
C SER A 937 14.64 -53.82 62.67
N GLN A 938 15.47 -54.21 61.68
CA GLN A 938 15.41 -55.43 60.82
C GLN A 938 14.41 -55.43 59.62
N HIS A 939 14.70 -56.05 58.45
CA HIS A 939 15.86 -56.89 58.04
C HIS A 939 16.18 -56.79 56.52
N GLN A 940 17.48 -56.84 56.15
CA GLN A 940 18.10 -57.22 54.84
C GLN A 940 17.67 -56.47 53.54
N GLU A 941 18.56 -55.80 52.79
CA GLU A 941 19.74 -56.26 51.99
C GLU A 941 19.29 -57.01 50.71
N ASP A 942 19.73 -56.63 49.50
CA ASP A 942 21.13 -56.69 49.06
C ASP A 942 21.69 -55.48 48.25
N GLN A 943 22.97 -55.56 47.87
CA GLN A 943 23.84 -54.50 47.28
C GLN A 943 23.70 -54.38 45.74
N ALA A 944 23.67 -53.23 45.06
CA ALA A 944 24.54 -52.03 45.02
C ALA A 944 25.83 -52.16 44.18
N SER A 945 25.86 -51.55 42.98
CA SER A 945 27.04 -50.86 42.39
C SER A 945 26.71 -50.17 41.05
N SER A 946 27.48 -49.11 40.73
CA SER A 946 27.40 -48.26 39.53
C SER A 946 28.80 -48.17 38.89
N PRO A 947 29.10 -47.35 37.85
CA PRO A 947 28.27 -46.62 36.87
C PRO A 947 28.83 -46.66 35.41
N GLU A 948 28.30 -45.76 34.57
CA GLU A 948 29.02 -44.94 33.56
C GLU A 948 29.14 -45.29 32.04
N LYS A 949 28.73 -44.26 31.27
CA LYS A 949 29.27 -43.70 30.00
C LYS A 949 29.12 -44.43 28.66
N GLN A 950 28.60 -43.65 27.71
CA GLN A 950 28.72 -43.83 26.27
C GLN A 950 30.11 -43.39 25.78
N ALA A 951 30.61 -44.04 24.74
CA ALA A 951 31.60 -43.51 23.79
C ALA A 951 31.34 -44.12 22.40
N SER A 952 31.88 -43.54 21.33
CA SER A 952 31.42 -43.78 19.95
C SER A 952 32.46 -44.43 19.02
N SER A 953 31.97 -44.82 17.83
CA SER A 953 32.67 -44.83 16.54
C SER A 953 33.40 -46.10 16.03
N SER A 954 33.43 -46.20 14.70
CA SER A 954 34.31 -46.97 13.80
C SER A 954 34.32 -48.52 13.84
N ALA A 955 34.04 -49.09 12.66
CA ALA A 955 34.57 -50.37 12.15
C ALA A 955 35.84 -50.07 11.28
N PRO A 956 36.48 -51.01 10.55
CA PRO A 956 36.28 -52.47 10.40
C PRO A 956 37.57 -53.34 10.46
N GLN A 957 37.51 -54.66 10.24
CA GLN A 957 38.37 -55.39 9.26
C GLN A 957 38.09 -56.92 9.10
N GLU A 958 38.20 -57.37 7.84
CA GLU A 958 38.73 -58.64 7.29
C GLU A 958 38.37 -60.06 7.81
N LYS A 959 37.77 -60.85 6.89
CA LYS A 959 38.12 -62.24 6.44
C LYS A 959 36.97 -62.81 5.57
N GLU A 960 37.12 -63.76 4.64
CA GLU A 960 38.22 -64.25 3.77
C GLU A 960 37.60 -65.20 2.71
N LYS A 961 38.22 -65.41 1.52
CA LYS A 961 38.01 -66.58 0.59
C LYS A 961 36.62 -66.76 -0.10
N GLU A 962 36.44 -67.54 -1.18
CA GLU A 962 37.28 -67.78 -2.39
C GLU A 962 36.48 -68.49 -3.53
N THR A 963 36.78 -68.17 -4.81
CA THR A 963 36.56 -68.97 -6.06
C THR A 963 35.17 -69.37 -6.62
N LYS A 964 35.04 -69.15 -7.95
CA LYS A 964 34.26 -69.92 -8.98
C LYS A 964 32.71 -69.76 -8.94
N MET A 965 31.95 -69.92 -10.05
CA MET A 965 32.26 -70.38 -11.42
C MET A 965 31.33 -69.74 -12.49
N GLN A 966 31.82 -69.64 -13.74
CA GLN A 966 31.18 -69.78 -15.09
C GLN A 966 29.62 -69.67 -15.27
N MET A 967 29.04 -69.22 -16.41
CA MET A 967 29.50 -69.25 -17.82
C MET A 967 28.62 -68.40 -18.79
N LYS A 968 29.22 -67.86 -19.89
CA LYS A 968 28.61 -67.56 -21.23
C LYS A 968 27.43 -66.54 -21.33
N SER A 969 27.21 -65.83 -22.46
CA SER A 969 28.03 -65.65 -23.69
C SER A 969 27.58 -64.50 -24.62
N LYS A 970 28.57 -63.81 -25.21
CA LYS A 970 28.71 -63.31 -26.62
C LYS A 970 27.54 -62.52 -27.28
N GLY A 971 27.80 -61.45 -28.04
CA GLY A 971 29.08 -60.89 -28.50
C GLY A 971 28.96 -59.49 -29.14
N LYS A 972 30.07 -58.76 -29.31
CA LYS A 972 30.83 -58.53 -30.58
C LYS A 972 30.18 -57.49 -31.53
N ARG A 973 30.90 -56.60 -32.24
CA ARG A 973 32.31 -56.10 -32.27
C ARG A 973 32.38 -54.96 -33.33
N SER A 974 33.44 -54.15 -33.54
CA SER A 974 34.34 -53.33 -32.69
C SER A 974 35.57 -52.90 -33.53
N LYS A 975 35.89 -51.60 -33.66
CA LYS A 975 37.17 -50.99 -34.14
C LYS A 975 37.02 -49.46 -34.17
N GLY A 976 38.03 -48.62 -33.94
CA GLY A 976 39.44 -48.82 -33.55
C GLY A 976 40.03 -47.49 -32.99
N SER A 977 41.00 -47.48 -32.06
CA SER A 977 42.47 -47.59 -32.26
C SER A 977 43.13 -46.32 -32.86
N GLU A 978 44.22 -45.72 -32.33
CA GLU A 978 45.14 -46.11 -31.22
C GLU A 978 46.16 -44.98 -30.82
N ARG A 979 46.60 -44.92 -29.55
CA ARG A 979 47.96 -44.49 -29.01
C ARG A 979 48.47 -43.02 -29.18
N ASP A 980 49.46 -42.48 -28.44
CA ASP A 980 50.06 -42.69 -27.07
C ASP A 980 51.08 -41.54 -26.72
N VAL A 981 51.63 -41.54 -25.48
CA VAL A 981 53.02 -41.13 -25.04
C VAL A 981 53.21 -39.86 -24.13
N ALA A 982 53.99 -40.05 -23.04
CA ALA A 982 54.71 -39.08 -22.15
C ALA A 982 53.88 -38.17 -21.19
N LYS A 983 54.03 -38.20 -19.84
CA LYS A 983 55.15 -37.79 -18.91
C LYS A 983 55.21 -36.25 -18.70
N GLU A 984 55.45 -35.68 -17.49
CA GLU A 984 55.91 -36.20 -16.19
C GLU A 984 55.42 -35.33 -14.97
N LYS A 985 55.80 -35.67 -13.72
CA LYS A 985 55.56 -34.92 -12.44
C LYS A 985 56.94 -34.54 -11.81
N PRO A 986 57.17 -34.00 -10.56
CA PRO A 986 56.25 -33.73 -9.41
C PRO A 986 56.57 -32.55 -8.40
N ARG A 987 55.75 -32.45 -7.32
CA ARG A 987 56.08 -32.00 -5.91
C ARG A 987 56.24 -30.48 -5.62
N SER A 988 56.03 -29.96 -4.38
CA SER A 988 55.60 -30.57 -3.08
C SER A 988 55.15 -29.59 -1.96
N ARG A 989 54.33 -30.10 -1.00
CA ARG A 989 54.13 -29.69 0.43
C ARG A 989 53.39 -28.35 0.70
N GLY A 990 52.63 -28.18 1.80
CA GLY A 990 52.17 -29.06 2.91
C GLY A 990 50.86 -28.54 3.53
N PHE A 991 49.97 -29.36 4.14
CA PHE A 991 49.92 -29.79 5.57
C PHE A 991 49.97 -28.64 6.62
N ALA A 992 49.13 -28.57 7.68
CA ALA A 992 47.87 -29.29 8.00
C ALA A 992 47.08 -28.66 9.19
N VAL A 993 45.78 -28.99 9.23
CA VAL A 993 44.70 -28.81 10.23
C VAL A 993 44.98 -29.21 11.70
N ILE A 994 44.39 -28.50 12.69
CA ILE A 994 43.61 -29.05 13.86
C ILE A 994 42.87 -27.98 14.71
N THR A 995 42.07 -28.42 15.69
CA THR A 995 40.86 -27.79 16.30
C THR A 995 41.00 -27.30 17.78
N ALA A 996 39.89 -26.78 18.35
CA ALA A 996 39.54 -26.66 19.80
C ALA A 996 40.09 -25.43 20.58
N SER A 997 39.45 -24.90 21.65
CA SER A 997 38.05 -25.00 22.16
C SER A 997 37.77 -24.03 23.33
N ALA A 998 36.50 -23.59 23.46
CA ALA A 998 35.75 -23.32 24.71
C ALA A 998 36.11 -22.15 25.68
N ASP A 999 35.05 -21.74 26.39
CA ASP A 999 34.92 -21.15 27.73
C ASP A 999 35.33 -19.69 28.09
N SER A 1000 34.26 -18.93 28.40
CA SER A 1000 34.09 -18.00 29.55
C SER A 1000 34.71 -16.58 29.52
N GLY A 1001 33.97 -15.63 30.08
CA GLY A 1001 34.40 -14.24 30.30
C GLY A 1001 33.22 -13.25 30.24
N GLU A 1002 32.83 -12.67 31.37
CA GLU A 1002 31.76 -11.67 31.44
C GLU A 1002 32.28 -10.21 31.28
N LEU A 1003 31.32 -9.28 31.17
CA LEU A 1003 31.35 -7.89 31.63
C LEU A 1003 31.95 -6.75 30.77
N ALA A 1004 31.04 -5.79 30.53
CA ALA A 1004 31.17 -4.34 30.71
C ALA A 1004 31.34 -3.41 29.48
N ASP A 1005 30.54 -2.35 29.48
CA ASP A 1005 30.67 -1.16 28.64
C ASP A 1005 32.04 -0.48 28.77
N SER A 1006 32.54 0.09 27.67
CA SER A 1006 32.91 1.51 27.69
C SER A 1006 33.07 2.11 26.29
N THR A 1007 32.70 3.38 26.18
CA THR A 1007 32.89 4.22 24.99
C THR A 1007 34.35 4.64 24.83
N MET A 1008 34.88 4.63 23.61
CA MET A 1008 35.99 5.53 23.22
C MET A 1008 36.07 5.73 21.70
N TYR A 1009 36.20 7.00 21.28
CA TYR A 1009 36.55 7.39 19.92
C TYR A 1009 38.08 7.39 19.75
N PRO A 1010 38.63 7.04 18.57
CA PRO A 1010 40.03 7.32 18.26
C PRO A 1010 40.28 8.83 18.07
N PRO A 1011 41.52 9.33 18.29
CA PRO A 1011 41.78 10.74 18.57
C PRO A 1011 41.96 11.63 17.33
N THR A 1012 41.75 12.93 17.53
CA THR A 1012 42.09 14.00 16.57
C THR A 1012 43.60 14.22 16.46
N MET A 1013 44.12 14.23 15.23
CA MET A 1013 45.44 14.80 14.93
C MET A 1013 45.35 16.33 14.88
N LYS A 1014 46.35 17.01 15.44
CA LYS A 1014 46.58 18.44 15.19
C LYS A 1014 47.18 18.63 13.81
N VAL A 1015 46.83 19.73 13.15
CA VAL A 1015 47.56 20.30 12.02
C VAL A 1015 47.92 21.72 12.40
N ASP A 1016 49.21 22.07 12.29
CA ASP A 1016 49.72 23.37 12.69
C ASP A 1016 49.42 24.47 11.66
N GLN A 1017 49.45 25.73 12.09
CA GLN A 1017 49.22 26.89 11.23
C GLN A 1017 50.37 27.06 10.23
N VAL A 1018 50.05 27.25 8.95
CA VAL A 1018 50.97 27.75 7.92
C VAL A 1018 50.29 28.89 7.15
N ASP A 1019 51.06 29.94 6.87
CA ASP A 1019 50.60 31.27 6.42
C ASP A 1019 50.23 31.32 4.92
N MET A 1020 49.02 31.79 4.60
CA MET A 1020 48.51 31.92 3.23
C MET A 1020 48.95 33.24 2.56
N ASN A 1021 50.26 33.51 2.50
CA ASN A 1021 50.82 34.69 1.83
C ASN A 1021 52.06 34.39 0.98
N ARG A 1022 51.90 33.59 -0.09
CA ARG A 1022 52.80 33.58 -1.27
C ARG A 1022 52.19 32.84 -2.47
N ILE A 1023 51.94 33.59 -3.55
CA ILE A 1023 51.61 33.04 -4.88
C ILE A 1023 52.84 33.21 -5.78
N PRO A 1024 53.40 32.12 -6.36
CA PRO A 1024 54.29 32.19 -7.51
C PRO A 1024 53.51 31.89 -8.80
N THR A 1025 53.53 32.83 -9.75
CA THR A 1025 52.90 32.66 -11.07
C THR A 1025 53.75 31.70 -11.93
N ILE A 1026 53.13 30.70 -12.56
CA ILE A 1026 53.77 29.86 -13.59
C ILE A 1026 52.96 29.95 -14.88
N LYS A 1027 53.64 30.28 -15.99
CA LYS A 1027 53.07 30.30 -17.34
C LYS A 1027 53.05 28.88 -17.90
N GLY A 1028 51.99 28.53 -18.63
CA GLY A 1028 51.80 27.18 -19.17
C GLY A 1028 52.66 26.86 -20.40
N ASN A 1029 52.54 25.60 -20.84
CA ASN A 1029 52.89 25.13 -22.19
C ASN A 1029 51.74 24.23 -22.68
N ALA A 1030 51.51 24.20 -24.00
CA ALA A 1030 50.33 23.56 -24.58
C ALA A 1030 50.54 22.08 -24.93
N CYS A 1031 49.43 21.35 -25.06
CA CYS A 1031 49.32 20.10 -25.79
C CYS A 1031 48.32 20.32 -26.95
N PRO A 1032 48.54 19.77 -28.16
CA PRO A 1032 47.75 20.12 -29.34
C PRO A 1032 46.40 19.41 -29.40
N VAL A 1033 45.41 20.07 -30.01
CA VAL A 1033 44.08 19.53 -30.35
C VAL A 1033 43.84 19.72 -31.86
N ASP A 1034 43.00 18.87 -32.43
CA ASP A 1034 42.74 18.77 -33.88
C ASP A 1034 42.09 20.05 -34.46
N PRO A 1035 42.46 20.50 -35.68
CA PRO A 1035 41.81 21.64 -36.34
C PRO A 1035 40.29 21.52 -36.58
N ALA A 1036 39.69 20.33 -36.53
CA ALA A 1036 38.29 20.11 -36.90
C ALA A 1036 37.26 20.74 -35.95
N GLU A 1037 37.54 20.90 -34.66
CA GLU A 1037 36.53 21.32 -33.66
C GLU A 1037 36.26 22.85 -33.64
N ARG A 1038 37.00 23.64 -34.41
CA ARG A 1038 37.02 25.11 -34.29
C ARG A 1038 35.97 25.86 -35.13
N ALA A 1039 34.96 25.17 -35.65
CA ALA A 1039 33.97 25.73 -36.58
C ALA A 1039 32.53 25.81 -36.03
N LEU A 1040 32.32 25.52 -34.73
CA LEU A 1040 30.98 25.43 -34.11
C LEU A 1040 30.79 26.36 -32.89
N CYS A 1041 31.61 27.41 -32.74
CA CYS A 1041 31.58 28.31 -31.57
C CYS A 1041 31.29 29.79 -31.91
N ASP A 1042 31.23 30.16 -33.20
CA ASP A 1042 31.07 31.56 -33.66
C ASP A 1042 29.67 31.83 -34.27
N SER A 1043 28.60 31.26 -33.69
CA SER A 1043 27.22 31.50 -34.16
C SER A 1043 26.16 31.49 -33.05
N CYS A 1044 26.44 32.19 -31.94
CA CYS A 1044 25.45 32.57 -30.92
C CYS A 1044 25.72 34.01 -30.43
N GLU A 1045 25.09 34.98 -31.10
CA GLU A 1045 24.64 36.25 -30.49
C GLU A 1045 23.12 36.17 -30.29
#